data_AF-A0A1B8EEG5-F1
#
_entry.id   AF-A0A1B8EEG5-F1
#
_cell.length_a   1.000
_cell.length_b   1.000
_cell.length_c   1.000
_cell.angle_alpha   90.00
_cell.angle_beta   90.00
_cell.angle_gamma   90.00
#
_symmetry.space_group_name_H-M   'P 1'
#
loop_
_entity.id
_entity.type
_entity.pdbx_description
1 polymer ?
#
loop_
_entity_poly.entity_id
_entity_poly.type
_entity_poly.pdbx_seq_one_letter_code
_entity_poly.pdbx_strand_id
1 'polypeptide(L)'
;MASTPTARIQPTAELSQYHHFIPRFILRNFSYKSPKNGRNQRVEDMLHTIDLSGLTAKIVTASVARTLGKVDMYRDFTKAKNQQGLEKQLADLESLAGRVVATIRKRFEAGDKDVWITRLERDTLRKFLFIMKYRSSNMHKRFYHETSEDYTADDREEMLVYMREKGFERPIDVWFDNIKAILELQMDPGGGWMKEIRKRIYPGDAEWFVHHTQSMYMALCMPSEQDDEFLLTENGYGIHEGPVSSRVDSITGESTATSYTEYHVFAAISPRLMIVLRSLLLPNPTEDNIQDIREFRQTMYRMSASAHNDPSKANSILTDLPISKARNSYTQFIDGKLVLLNGEDGTHRANHRFCFRFVPIIKDQVDKINGIMLEESYGISTIVFGSHTGARKIMESYLSIIPRGEYGFKIVSGKPDDRRLVFLRKLEQVVQQMGSNVVAVYHSRNITPTNEETDELVARMMELNNPPEERTEPMQLYMRLGGSYATLMKDLEQSRNMLNMRIKFDVWSTGLDEGLREDIRENIQRIFSQLPVRRVWYYLKQVRNMVLRDRSVEGSVITDGPEDLIARVSQVIRSKDIARLMFSVVLNQISLANHRDFGLYPGAIPNDSMRNIFRSINEVEQKARLLRDKLRTPSYPKTFADLFLPKGAMIRHPFWSEEEHIEMHTRFHTRAVFEGLIAKLKEEEEDDLDE
;
A
#
# COMPACT_ATOMS: atom_id res chain seq x y z
N MET A 1 -2.18 67.69 18.62
CA MET A 1 -1.97 66.96 17.35
C MET A 1 -1.25 65.67 17.67
N ALA A 2 -1.88 64.57 17.30
CA ALA A 2 -1.59 63.23 17.78
C ALA A 2 -0.26 62.67 17.25
N SER A 3 0.37 61.91 18.14
CA SER A 3 1.56 61.09 17.93
C SER A 3 1.30 60.02 16.87
N THR A 4 2.16 59.92 15.86
CA THR A 4 2.22 58.73 14.99
C THR A 4 3.40 57.87 15.43
N PRO A 5 3.17 56.68 16.00
CA PRO A 5 4.24 55.82 16.48
C PRO A 5 4.95 55.15 15.30
N THR A 6 6.27 55.22 15.31
CA THR A 6 7.16 54.44 14.46
C THR A 6 6.82 52.96 14.64
N ALA A 7 6.21 52.35 13.62
CA ALA A 7 5.91 50.94 13.64
C ALA A 7 7.21 50.15 13.83
N ARG A 8 7.31 49.48 14.99
CA ARG A 8 8.31 48.45 15.26
C ARG A 8 8.29 47.45 14.10
N ILE A 9 9.41 47.38 13.39
CA ILE A 9 9.77 46.26 12.52
C ILE A 9 9.63 44.99 13.38
N GLN A 10 8.69 44.11 13.02
CA GLN A 10 8.61 42.77 13.59
C GLN A 10 9.92 42.02 13.27
N PRO A 11 10.48 41.22 14.19
CA PRO A 11 11.74 40.52 13.94
C PRO A 11 11.56 39.39 12.91
N THR A 12 12.19 39.56 11.75
CA THR A 12 12.94 38.55 10.97
C THR A 12 12.38 37.11 10.96
N ALA A 13 11.61 36.77 9.92
CA ALA A 13 11.49 35.37 9.50
C ALA A 13 12.90 34.85 9.13
N GLU A 14 13.32 33.71 9.69
CA GLU A 14 14.60 33.07 9.34
C GLU A 14 14.67 32.86 7.82
N LEU A 15 15.84 33.08 7.20
CA LEU A 15 16.02 32.91 5.76
C LEU A 15 15.83 31.43 5.37
N SER A 16 15.18 31.18 4.24
CA SER A 16 15.08 29.83 3.68
C SER A 16 16.45 29.27 3.36
N GLN A 17 16.65 27.98 3.65
CA GLN A 17 17.93 27.29 3.48
C GLN A 17 17.77 26.04 2.63
N TYR A 18 18.80 25.72 1.85
CA TYR A 18 18.84 24.49 1.06
C TYR A 18 19.56 23.41 1.87
N HIS A 19 18.84 22.35 2.22
CA HIS A 19 19.32 21.28 3.08
C HIS A 19 19.64 20.04 2.27
N HIS A 20 20.84 19.52 2.45
CA HIS A 20 21.30 18.30 1.79
C HIS A 20 20.78 17.08 2.53
N PHE A 21 19.96 16.24 1.89
CA PHE A 21 19.67 14.91 2.43
C PHE A 21 20.83 13.95 2.17
N ILE A 22 21.67 14.20 1.14
CA ILE A 22 23.01 13.61 1.00
C ILE A 22 24.11 14.65 1.28
N PRO A 23 24.89 14.50 2.38
CA PRO A 23 25.83 15.52 2.83
C PRO A 23 26.86 15.91 1.78
N ARG A 24 27.21 17.19 1.77
CA ARG A 24 28.23 17.73 0.85
C ARG A 24 29.59 17.03 0.95
N PHE A 25 29.97 16.52 2.13
CA PHE A 25 31.24 15.81 2.26
C PHE A 25 31.24 14.46 1.53
N ILE A 26 30.07 13.82 1.35
CA ILE A 26 29.93 12.63 0.50
C ILE A 26 29.96 13.05 -0.96
N LEU A 27 29.15 14.06 -1.35
CA LEU A 27 29.09 14.55 -2.73
C LEU A 27 30.45 14.98 -3.26
N ARG A 28 31.27 15.65 -2.44
CA ARG A 28 32.64 16.03 -2.81
C ARG A 28 33.53 14.85 -3.19
N ASN A 29 33.25 13.65 -2.69
CA ASN A 29 34.01 12.44 -3.03
C ASN A 29 33.68 11.91 -4.44
N PHE A 30 32.58 12.39 -5.04
CA PHE A 30 32.18 12.15 -6.44
C PHE A 30 32.48 13.34 -7.35
N SER A 31 32.99 14.45 -6.78
CA SER A 31 33.15 15.70 -7.53
C SER A 31 34.47 15.79 -8.28
N TYR A 32 34.45 16.59 -9.35
CA TYR A 32 35.63 17.07 -10.05
C TYR A 32 35.67 18.60 -10.01
N LYS A 33 36.84 19.17 -10.30
CA LYS A 33 37.03 20.62 -10.30
C LYS A 33 36.63 21.21 -11.65
N SER A 34 35.82 22.28 -11.65
CA SER A 34 35.50 23.01 -12.87
C SER A 34 36.76 23.59 -13.55
N PRO A 35 36.86 23.59 -14.89
CA PRO A 35 37.95 24.26 -15.59
C PRO A 35 37.95 25.77 -15.27
N LYS A 36 39.13 26.37 -15.11
CA LYS A 36 39.28 27.81 -14.86
C LYS A 36 39.10 28.60 -16.16
N ASN A 37 37.95 29.23 -16.35
CA ASN A 37 37.71 30.14 -17.48
C ASN A 37 38.00 31.62 -17.10
N GLY A 38 39.21 31.90 -16.61
CA GLY A 38 39.69 33.26 -16.34
C GLY A 38 40.36 33.45 -14.97
N ARG A 39 41.01 34.62 -14.77
CA ARG A 39 41.80 34.93 -13.56
C ARG A 39 40.98 35.13 -12.27
N ASN A 40 39.67 35.40 -12.37
CA ASN A 40 38.80 35.73 -11.23
C ASN A 40 37.66 34.74 -10.96
N GLN A 41 37.57 33.61 -11.67
CA GLN A 41 36.49 32.66 -11.48
C GLN A 41 36.86 31.61 -10.41
N ARG A 42 36.03 31.48 -9.37
CA ARG A 42 36.23 30.52 -8.29
C ARG A 42 36.01 29.11 -8.83
N VAL A 43 36.99 28.23 -8.64
CA VAL A 43 36.85 26.81 -9.00
C VAL A 43 35.76 26.20 -8.13
N GLU A 44 34.73 25.64 -8.78
CA GLU A 44 33.60 25.00 -8.11
C GLU A 44 33.72 23.47 -8.17
N ASP A 45 33.17 22.80 -7.15
CA ASP A 45 33.05 21.34 -7.12
C ASP A 45 31.82 20.93 -7.93
N MET A 46 32.05 20.24 -9.05
CA MET A 46 31.02 19.81 -9.98
C MET A 46 30.84 18.30 -9.95
N LEU A 47 29.62 17.84 -10.23
CA LEU A 47 29.23 16.44 -10.27
C LEU A 47 28.82 16.06 -11.69
N HIS A 48 29.17 14.84 -12.10
CA HIS A 48 28.51 14.19 -13.22
C HIS A 48 27.18 13.62 -12.76
N THR A 49 26.09 14.01 -13.43
CA THR A 49 24.74 13.64 -13.02
C THR A 49 23.86 13.25 -14.19
N ILE A 50 22.85 12.45 -13.89
CA ILE A 50 21.75 12.14 -14.79
C ILE A 50 20.51 12.80 -14.20
N ASP A 51 19.95 13.73 -14.94
CA ASP A 51 18.67 14.34 -14.63
C ASP A 51 17.55 13.46 -15.19
N LEU A 52 16.69 12.99 -14.28
CA LEU A 52 15.54 12.14 -14.54
C LEU A 52 14.21 12.89 -14.30
N SER A 53 14.22 14.17 -13.92
CA SER A 53 12.99 14.90 -13.56
C SER A 53 12.12 15.24 -14.78
N GLY A 54 12.73 15.36 -15.97
CA GLY A 54 12.03 15.68 -17.22
C GLY A 54 11.33 14.49 -17.88
N LEU A 55 10.67 14.74 -19.01
CA LEU A 55 10.12 13.70 -19.89
C LEU A 55 11.23 12.81 -20.48
N THR A 56 12.37 13.41 -20.80
CA THR A 56 13.57 12.73 -21.28
C THR A 56 14.70 12.87 -20.26
N ALA A 57 15.53 11.84 -20.17
CA ALA A 57 16.70 11.86 -19.31
C ALA A 57 17.87 12.57 -19.99
N LYS A 58 18.65 13.31 -19.20
CA LYS A 58 19.79 14.09 -19.71
C LYS A 58 21.02 13.90 -18.84
N ILE A 59 22.17 13.78 -19.48
CA ILE A 59 23.45 13.83 -18.79
C ILE A 59 23.83 15.30 -18.60
N VAL A 60 23.95 15.74 -17.35
CA VAL A 60 24.23 17.13 -17.00
C VAL A 60 25.32 17.22 -15.94
N THR A 61 25.99 18.37 -15.91
CA THR A 61 26.91 18.71 -14.84
C THR A 61 26.17 19.56 -13.80
N ALA A 62 26.24 19.19 -12.52
CA ALA A 62 25.56 19.89 -11.44
C ALA A 62 26.53 20.32 -10.32
N SER A 63 26.26 21.45 -9.67
CA SER A 63 27.07 21.92 -8.53
C SER A 63 26.79 21.07 -7.28
N VAL A 64 27.83 20.72 -6.53
CA VAL A 64 27.67 20.08 -5.20
C VAL A 64 26.76 20.89 -4.27
N ALA A 65 26.75 22.22 -4.40
CA ALA A 65 25.98 23.10 -3.51
C ALA A 65 24.45 22.99 -3.68
N ARG A 66 23.97 22.47 -4.81
CA ARG A 66 22.55 22.46 -5.19
C ARG A 66 22.05 21.10 -5.67
N THR A 67 22.79 20.03 -5.38
CA THR A 67 22.47 18.66 -5.76
C THR A 67 22.14 17.83 -4.54
N LEU A 68 21.12 16.97 -4.64
CA LEU A 68 20.70 16.04 -3.58
C LEU A 68 20.34 16.71 -2.25
N GLY A 69 19.53 17.75 -2.35
CA GLY A 69 18.94 18.49 -1.24
C GLY A 69 17.58 19.11 -1.56
N LYS A 70 16.93 19.67 -0.54
CA LYS A 70 15.61 20.30 -0.61
C LYS A 70 15.58 21.57 0.23
N VAL A 71 14.86 22.59 -0.25
CA VAL A 71 14.68 23.85 0.50
C VAL A 71 13.80 23.60 1.72
N ASP A 72 14.23 24.11 2.88
CA ASP A 72 13.48 24.13 4.13
C ASP A 72 12.98 22.76 4.62
N MET A 73 13.68 21.67 4.24
CA MET A 73 13.35 20.29 4.60
C MET A 73 13.19 20.02 6.10
N TYR A 74 13.99 20.66 6.95
CA TYR A 74 13.97 20.49 8.41
C TYR A 74 13.50 21.74 9.13
N ARG A 75 12.90 22.68 8.40
CA ARG A 75 12.45 23.94 8.97
C ARG A 75 11.16 23.72 9.74
N ASP A 76 11.22 24.01 11.03
CA ASP A 76 10.06 23.89 11.90
C ASP A 76 9.31 25.22 11.97
N PHE A 77 8.28 25.36 11.12
CA PHE A 77 7.44 26.56 11.05
C PHE A 77 6.57 26.76 12.30
N THR A 78 6.44 25.76 13.18
CA THR A 78 5.67 25.91 14.43
C THR A 78 6.45 26.69 15.48
N LYS A 79 7.78 26.74 15.36
CA LYS A 79 8.64 27.48 16.28
C LYS A 79 8.78 28.95 15.88
N ALA A 80 8.62 29.84 16.85
CA ALA A 80 8.84 31.28 16.67
C ALA A 80 10.33 31.66 16.53
N LYS A 81 11.25 30.81 17.01
CA LYS A 81 12.72 30.99 16.95
C LYS A 81 13.41 29.65 16.78
N ASN A 82 14.62 29.63 16.20
CA ASN A 82 15.42 28.42 15.98
C ASN A 82 14.66 27.41 15.10
N GLN A 83 14.04 27.91 14.02
CA GLN A 83 13.29 27.07 13.08
C GLN A 83 14.21 26.06 12.40
N GLN A 84 15.49 26.40 12.25
CA GLN A 84 16.54 25.53 11.70
C GLN A 84 17.30 24.71 12.78
N GLY A 85 16.75 24.54 13.99
CA GLY A 85 17.45 23.90 15.09
C GLY A 85 17.88 22.45 14.81
N LEU A 86 17.07 21.70 14.05
CA LEU A 86 17.35 20.31 13.69
C LEU A 86 18.52 20.21 12.70
N GLU A 87 18.60 21.14 11.73
CA GLU A 87 19.69 21.20 10.76
C GLU A 87 21.05 21.37 11.45
N LYS A 88 21.12 22.20 12.51
CA LYS A 88 22.36 22.37 13.28
C LYS A 88 22.81 21.06 13.93
N GLN A 89 21.90 20.30 14.53
CA GLN A 89 22.24 19.02 15.15
C GLN A 89 22.65 17.97 14.10
N LEU A 90 22.02 17.96 12.93
CA LEU A 90 22.42 17.13 11.80
C LEU A 90 23.84 17.47 11.34
N ALA A 91 24.16 18.77 11.20
CA ALA A 91 25.50 19.22 10.81
C ALA A 91 26.59 18.76 11.80
N ASP A 92 26.30 18.69 13.09
CA ASP A 92 27.23 18.19 14.11
C ASP A 92 27.53 16.68 13.91
N LEU A 93 26.50 15.87 13.69
CA LEU A 93 26.67 14.44 13.37
C LEU A 93 27.39 14.24 12.04
N GLU A 94 27.04 15.01 11.00
CA GLU A 94 27.70 14.97 9.70
C GLU A 94 29.18 15.36 9.79
N SER A 95 29.52 16.34 10.64
CA SER A 95 30.90 16.75 10.89
C SER A 95 31.71 15.63 11.56
N LEU A 96 31.13 14.94 12.54
CA LEU A 96 31.74 13.78 13.20
C LEU A 96 31.93 12.61 12.23
N ALA A 97 30.87 12.20 11.54
CA ALA A 97 30.91 11.12 10.55
C ALA A 97 31.87 11.45 9.39
N GLY A 98 31.88 12.69 8.92
CA GLY A 98 32.78 13.16 7.88
C GLY A 98 34.25 13.03 8.23
N ARG A 99 34.64 13.24 9.50
CA ARG A 99 36.00 12.98 9.98
C ARG A 99 36.39 11.50 9.90
N VAL A 100 35.47 10.61 10.27
CA VAL A 100 35.71 9.16 10.20
C VAL A 100 35.80 8.70 8.75
N VAL A 101 34.87 9.13 7.88
CA VAL A 101 34.89 8.82 6.44
C VAL A 101 36.16 9.37 5.77
N ALA A 102 36.59 10.58 6.12
CA ALA A 102 37.84 11.14 5.61
C ALA A 102 39.06 10.32 6.04
N THR A 103 39.08 9.81 7.27
CA THR A 103 40.13 8.91 7.76
C THR A 103 40.15 7.61 6.96
N ILE A 104 39.00 6.98 6.75
CA ILE A 104 38.86 5.76 5.96
C ILE A 104 39.37 6.00 4.53
N ARG A 105 38.91 7.08 3.87
CA ARG A 105 39.33 7.43 2.51
C ARG A 105 40.82 7.70 2.39
N LYS A 106 41.40 8.47 3.31
CA LYS A 106 42.83 8.78 3.28
C LYS A 106 43.69 7.52 3.37
N ARG A 107 43.28 6.54 4.18
CA ARG A 107 43.95 5.24 4.30
C ARG A 107 43.81 4.42 3.01
N PHE A 108 42.60 4.37 2.46
CA PHE A 108 42.33 3.74 1.18
C PHE A 108 43.20 4.33 0.04
N GLU A 109 43.24 5.66 -0.08
CA GLU A 109 44.00 6.38 -1.11
C GLU A 109 45.51 6.25 -0.94
N ALA A 110 45.99 6.03 0.30
CA ALA A 110 47.39 5.72 0.58
C ALA A 110 47.78 4.28 0.19
N GLY A 111 46.82 3.43 -0.19
CA GLY A 111 47.05 2.03 -0.50
C GLY A 111 47.13 1.12 0.74
N ASP A 112 46.70 1.59 1.91
CA ASP A 112 46.62 0.76 3.11
C ASP A 112 45.61 -0.38 2.88
N LYS A 113 45.89 -1.58 3.43
CA LYS A 113 45.00 -2.75 3.29
C LYS A 113 43.82 -2.73 4.25
N ASP A 114 43.95 -1.99 5.35
CA ASP A 114 42.94 -1.88 6.39
C ASP A 114 42.98 -0.53 7.12
N VAL A 115 41.93 -0.26 7.90
CA VAL A 115 41.79 0.94 8.71
C VAL A 115 41.27 0.59 10.09
N TRP A 116 41.89 1.17 11.12
CA TRP A 116 41.48 1.04 12.50
C TRP A 116 40.71 2.26 12.98
N ILE A 117 39.47 2.06 13.41
CA ILE A 117 38.64 3.08 14.06
C ILE A 117 38.24 2.62 15.46
N THR A 118 37.97 3.58 16.35
CA THR A 118 37.48 3.33 17.71
C THR A 118 36.02 2.89 17.73
N ARG A 119 35.55 2.36 18.86
CA ARG A 119 34.14 2.06 19.08
C ARG A 119 33.26 3.29 18.87
N LEU A 120 33.65 4.43 19.44
CA LEU A 120 32.89 5.67 19.32
C LEU A 120 32.76 6.14 17.88
N GLU A 121 33.85 6.06 17.09
CA GLU A 121 33.82 6.40 15.66
C GLU A 121 32.93 5.44 14.86
N ARG A 122 32.99 4.14 15.15
CA ARG A 122 32.12 3.13 14.53
C ARG A 122 30.65 3.37 14.87
N ASP A 123 30.33 3.67 16.12
CA ASP A 123 28.96 3.89 16.57
C ASP A 123 28.42 5.23 16.04
N THR A 124 29.28 6.24 15.91
CA THR A 124 28.99 7.49 15.17
C THR A 124 28.64 7.20 13.72
N LEU A 125 29.42 6.37 13.01
CA LEU A 125 29.10 5.99 11.64
C LEU A 125 27.78 5.24 11.54
N ARG A 126 27.51 4.28 12.42
CA ARG A 126 26.23 3.54 12.44
C ARG A 126 25.03 4.46 12.67
N LYS A 127 25.14 5.39 13.63
CA LYS A 127 24.12 6.42 13.85
C LYS A 127 23.92 7.28 12.61
N PHE A 128 25.01 7.75 12.00
CA PHE A 128 24.98 8.54 10.78
C PHE A 128 24.31 7.79 9.63
N LEU A 129 24.66 6.52 9.39
CA LEU A 129 24.06 5.70 8.33
C LEU A 129 22.55 5.51 8.53
N PHE A 130 22.10 5.29 9.76
CA PHE A 130 20.67 5.22 10.04
C PHE A 130 19.97 6.57 9.81
N ILE A 131 20.54 7.67 10.32
CA ILE A 131 19.97 9.01 10.10
C ILE A 131 19.87 9.33 8.61
N MET A 132 20.88 8.96 7.82
CA MET A 132 20.87 9.09 6.37
C MET A 132 19.73 8.31 5.69
N LYS A 133 19.46 7.09 6.17
CA LYS A 133 18.34 6.25 5.73
C LYS A 133 16.99 6.87 6.13
N TYR A 134 16.86 7.24 7.40
CA TYR A 134 15.63 7.73 8.03
C TYR A 134 15.24 9.15 7.57
N ARG A 135 16.21 9.97 7.16
CA ARG A 135 15.96 11.33 6.65
C ARG A 135 15.80 11.41 5.13
N SER A 136 15.71 10.27 4.44
CA SER A 136 15.64 10.25 2.98
C SER A 136 14.41 11.01 2.45
N SER A 137 14.47 11.42 1.17
CA SER A 137 13.37 12.08 0.45
C SER A 137 12.05 11.30 0.56
N ASN A 138 12.10 9.97 0.53
CA ASN A 138 10.93 9.10 0.66
C ASN A 138 10.35 9.11 2.08
N MET A 139 11.20 9.07 3.11
CA MET A 139 10.73 9.17 4.50
C MET A 139 10.13 10.54 4.79
N HIS A 140 10.72 11.62 4.28
CA HIS A 140 10.09 12.93 4.36
C HIS A 140 8.70 12.93 3.71
N LYS A 141 8.54 12.36 2.50
CA LYS A 141 7.22 12.27 1.84
C LYS A 141 6.20 11.49 2.67
N ARG A 142 6.61 10.44 3.39
CA ARG A 142 5.75 9.65 4.28
C ARG A 142 5.18 10.47 5.44
N PHE A 143 5.94 11.42 5.99
CA PHE A 143 5.54 12.18 7.18
C PHE A 143 5.02 13.59 6.86
N TYR A 144 5.27 14.11 5.67
CA TYR A 144 4.94 15.49 5.29
C TYR A 144 3.45 15.63 4.92
N HIS A 145 2.61 15.63 5.94
CA HIS A 145 1.16 15.79 5.86
C HIS A 145 0.71 16.98 6.70
N GLU A 146 -0.31 17.70 6.24
CA GLU A 146 -0.83 18.89 6.95
C GLU A 146 -1.60 18.50 8.22
N THR A 147 -2.34 17.40 8.15
CA THR A 147 -3.13 16.86 9.26
C THR A 147 -2.77 15.41 9.55
N SER A 148 -3.16 14.92 10.72
CA SER A 148 -2.97 13.52 11.10
C SER A 148 -3.78 12.57 10.20
N GLU A 149 -4.94 13.03 9.76
CA GLU A 149 -5.92 12.30 8.97
C GLU A 149 -5.38 11.94 7.58
N ASP A 150 -4.55 12.81 7.01
CA ASP A 150 -3.93 12.67 5.69
C ASP A 150 -2.78 11.65 5.66
N TYR A 151 -2.35 11.11 6.80
CA TYR A 151 -1.32 10.08 6.86
C TYR A 151 -1.87 8.76 6.30
N THR A 152 -1.24 8.21 5.27
CA THR A 152 -1.72 7.02 4.53
C THR A 152 -0.71 5.86 4.48
N ALA A 153 0.27 5.84 5.37
CA ALA A 153 1.19 4.70 5.43
C ALA A 153 0.53 3.45 6.05
N ASP A 154 1.20 2.32 5.93
CA ASP A 154 0.76 1.01 6.41
C ASP A 154 0.55 0.94 7.93
N ASP A 155 1.24 1.78 8.70
CA ASP A 155 1.16 1.87 10.16
C ASP A 155 0.26 3.01 10.66
N ARG A 156 -0.73 3.42 9.86
CA ARG A 156 -1.58 4.58 10.14
C ARG A 156 -2.27 4.49 11.50
N GLU A 157 -2.84 3.35 11.84
CA GLU A 157 -3.61 3.21 13.07
C GLU A 157 -2.73 3.39 14.31
N GLU A 158 -1.57 2.73 14.33
CA GLU A 158 -0.57 2.81 15.39
C GLU A 158 0.04 4.21 15.49
N MET A 159 0.35 4.83 14.35
CA MET A 159 0.86 6.21 14.29
C MET A 159 -0.13 7.19 14.91
N LEU A 160 -1.42 7.08 14.57
CA LEU A 160 -2.46 7.97 15.11
C LEU A 160 -2.66 7.78 16.63
N VAL A 161 -2.57 6.55 17.12
CA VAL A 161 -2.58 6.29 18.57
C VAL A 161 -1.40 6.97 19.25
N TYR A 162 -0.20 6.75 18.73
CA TYR A 162 1.03 7.35 19.26
C TYR A 162 0.98 8.89 19.26
N MET A 163 0.50 9.49 18.17
CA MET A 163 0.34 10.94 18.05
C MET A 163 -0.60 11.49 19.13
N ARG A 164 -1.76 10.85 19.35
CA ARG A 164 -2.69 11.26 20.41
C ARG A 164 -2.08 11.13 21.81
N GLU A 165 -1.39 10.03 22.09
CA GLU A 165 -0.75 9.80 23.39
C GLU A 165 0.37 10.80 23.71
N LYS A 166 1.10 11.23 22.68
CA LYS A 166 2.23 12.17 22.80
C LYS A 166 1.85 13.63 22.56
N GLY A 167 0.63 13.90 22.11
CA GLY A 167 0.15 15.25 21.81
C GLY A 167 0.75 15.83 20.53
N PHE A 168 1.05 15.00 19.52
CA PHE A 168 1.48 15.48 18.20
C PHE A 168 0.27 15.76 17.30
N GLU A 169 0.27 16.92 16.64
CA GLU A 169 -0.80 17.32 15.71
C GLU A 169 -0.53 16.82 14.29
N ARG A 170 0.74 16.83 13.85
CA ARG A 170 1.13 16.46 12.48
C ARG A 170 2.14 15.31 12.46
N PRO A 171 2.08 14.40 11.48
CA PRO A 171 3.03 13.29 11.40
C PRO A 171 4.50 13.75 11.25
N ILE A 172 4.74 14.90 10.62
CA ILE A 172 6.08 15.48 10.49
C ILE A 172 6.70 15.84 11.85
N ASP A 173 5.89 16.15 12.85
CA ASP A 173 6.37 16.48 14.20
C ASP A 173 6.91 15.23 14.91
N VAL A 174 6.31 14.05 14.65
CA VAL A 174 6.84 12.75 15.09
C VAL A 174 8.20 12.49 14.45
N TRP A 175 8.32 12.71 13.13
CA TRP A 175 9.58 12.53 12.42
C TRP A 175 10.70 13.45 12.94
N PHE A 176 10.39 14.72 13.19
CA PHE A 176 11.34 15.67 13.78
C PHE A 176 11.75 15.26 15.21
N ASP A 177 10.80 14.84 16.05
CA ASP A 177 11.11 14.38 17.41
C ASP A 177 11.97 13.12 17.39
N ASN A 178 11.68 12.17 16.49
CA ASN A 178 12.45 10.94 16.32
C ASN A 178 13.90 11.23 15.88
N ILE A 179 14.09 12.06 14.85
CA ILE A 179 15.44 12.47 14.41
C ILE A 179 16.19 13.12 15.58
N LYS A 180 15.57 14.09 16.25
CA LYS A 180 16.19 14.81 17.36
C LYS A 180 16.61 13.86 18.48
N ALA A 181 15.72 12.96 18.89
CA ALA A 181 16.00 11.98 19.92
C ALA A 181 17.19 11.07 19.57
N ILE A 182 17.29 10.60 18.32
CA ILE A 182 18.44 9.79 17.86
C ILE A 182 19.74 10.60 17.87
N LEU A 183 19.69 11.88 17.47
CA LEU A 183 20.85 12.77 17.48
C LEU A 183 21.37 12.99 18.90
N GLU A 184 20.47 13.28 19.85
CA GLU A 184 20.78 13.56 21.25
C GLU A 184 21.20 12.31 22.05
N LEU A 185 20.79 11.11 21.61
CA LEU A 185 21.07 9.84 22.28
C LEU A 185 22.57 9.56 22.43
N GLN A 186 23.03 9.28 23.65
CA GLN A 186 24.40 8.81 23.87
C GLN A 186 24.45 7.29 23.78
N MET A 187 25.14 6.74 22.77
CA MET A 187 25.27 5.29 22.59
C MET A 187 26.34 4.73 23.54
N ASP A 188 25.94 4.44 24.78
CA ASP A 188 26.84 3.88 25.78
C ASP A 188 27.28 2.44 25.42
N PRO A 189 28.53 2.04 25.75
CA PRO A 189 28.99 0.68 25.48
C PRO A 189 28.17 -0.43 26.16
N GLY A 190 27.53 -0.12 27.30
CA GLY A 190 26.69 -1.04 28.06
C GLY A 190 25.32 -1.32 27.44
N GLY A 191 24.93 -0.57 26.40
CA GLY A 191 23.69 -0.78 25.66
C GLY A 191 22.43 -0.19 26.33
N GLY A 192 22.57 0.62 27.38
CA GLY A 192 21.45 1.29 28.05
C GLY A 192 20.63 2.17 27.11
N TRP A 193 21.29 2.79 26.14
CA TRP A 193 20.69 3.62 25.09
C TRP A 193 19.58 2.90 24.31
N MET A 194 19.63 1.58 24.17
CA MET A 194 18.60 0.80 23.46
C MET A 194 17.27 0.79 24.21
N LYS A 195 17.31 0.83 25.55
CA LYS A 195 16.10 0.94 26.38
C LYS A 195 15.60 2.38 26.41
N GLU A 196 16.50 3.34 26.37
CA GLU A 196 16.19 4.76 26.33
C GLU A 196 15.45 5.12 25.02
N ILE A 197 16.00 4.72 23.87
CA ILE A 197 15.43 5.11 22.57
C ILE A 197 14.03 4.51 22.35
N ARG A 198 13.80 3.26 22.77
CA ARG A 198 12.48 2.60 22.74
C ARG A 198 11.39 3.33 23.53
N LYS A 199 11.78 4.12 24.53
CA LYS A 199 10.84 4.94 25.30
C LYS A 199 10.63 6.32 24.70
N ARG A 200 11.60 6.81 23.92
CA ARG A 200 11.67 8.21 23.50
C ARG A 200 10.99 8.47 22.17
N ILE A 201 11.08 7.53 21.22
CA ILE A 201 10.61 7.69 19.84
C ILE A 201 9.50 6.70 19.50
N TYR A 202 8.93 6.83 18.29
CA TYR A 202 7.91 5.91 17.79
C TYR A 202 8.40 4.44 17.84
N PRO A 203 7.62 3.47 18.38
CA PRO A 203 8.11 2.11 18.64
C PRO A 203 8.69 1.39 17.43
N GLY A 204 8.02 1.47 16.26
CA GLY A 204 8.52 0.85 15.03
C GLY A 204 9.87 1.41 14.59
N ASP A 205 10.03 2.73 14.67
CA ASP A 205 11.29 3.41 14.32
C ASP A 205 12.41 3.11 15.33
N ALA A 206 12.07 2.94 16.61
CA ALA A 206 13.02 2.53 17.63
C ALA A 206 13.59 1.13 17.37
N GLU A 207 12.74 0.15 17.07
CA GLU A 207 13.21 -1.18 16.72
C GLU A 207 14.02 -1.18 15.43
N TRP A 208 13.63 -0.37 14.44
CA TRP A 208 14.40 -0.24 13.21
C TRP A 208 15.81 0.31 13.46
N PHE A 209 15.94 1.35 14.32
CA PHE A 209 17.22 1.90 14.71
C PHE A 209 18.09 0.87 15.46
N VAL A 210 17.51 0.14 16.40
CA VAL A 210 18.23 -0.90 17.15
C VAL A 210 18.68 -2.03 16.23
N HIS A 211 17.79 -2.51 15.35
CA HIS A 211 18.11 -3.55 14.38
C HIS A 211 19.24 -3.12 13.44
N HIS A 212 19.14 -1.93 12.86
CA HIS A 212 20.16 -1.38 11.96
C HIS A 212 21.55 -1.28 12.62
N THR A 213 21.60 -0.93 13.90
CA THR A 213 22.86 -0.69 14.60
C THR A 213 23.48 -1.94 15.25
N GLN A 214 22.65 -2.91 15.68
CA GLN A 214 23.10 -4.10 16.42
C GLN A 214 22.99 -5.40 15.62
N SER A 215 22.01 -5.53 14.74
CA SER A 215 21.75 -6.77 13.99
C SER A 215 22.49 -6.83 12.65
N MET A 216 23.34 -5.85 12.36
CA MET A 216 24.20 -5.80 11.18
C MET A 216 25.66 -5.49 11.53
N TYR A 217 26.60 -6.13 10.83
CA TYR A 217 28.01 -5.77 10.91
C TYR A 217 28.43 -4.91 9.71
N MET A 218 29.35 -3.98 9.97
CA MET A 218 29.90 -3.08 8.94
C MET A 218 31.11 -3.72 8.26
N ALA A 219 31.21 -3.54 6.95
CA ALA A 219 32.36 -3.91 6.13
C ALA A 219 32.65 -2.83 5.07
N LEU A 220 33.85 -2.85 4.51
CA LEU A 220 34.26 -1.94 3.44
C LEU A 220 34.56 -2.76 2.18
N CYS A 221 33.99 -2.37 1.05
CA CYS A 221 34.30 -2.97 -0.25
C CYS A 221 34.65 -1.92 -1.31
N MET A 222 35.42 -2.37 -2.29
CA MET A 222 35.84 -1.61 -3.46
C MET A 222 35.75 -2.49 -4.71
N PRO A 223 35.49 -1.95 -5.91
CA PRO A 223 35.54 -2.76 -7.13
C PRO A 223 36.99 -3.20 -7.43
N SER A 224 37.20 -4.46 -7.80
CA SER A 224 38.54 -4.97 -8.14
C SER A 224 39.14 -4.26 -9.35
N GLU A 225 38.31 -4.03 -10.37
CA GLU A 225 38.69 -3.38 -11.61
C GLU A 225 38.74 -1.87 -11.44
N GLN A 226 39.73 -1.20 -12.05
CA GLN A 226 39.94 0.24 -11.89
C GLN A 226 38.81 1.08 -12.53
N ASP A 227 38.22 0.58 -13.61
CA ASP A 227 37.15 1.26 -14.37
C ASP A 227 35.75 1.03 -13.82
N ASP A 228 35.58 0.11 -12.88
CA ASP A 228 34.29 -0.13 -12.24
C ASP A 228 34.09 0.85 -11.07
N GLU A 229 32.85 1.26 -10.86
CA GLU A 229 32.47 2.23 -9.83
C GLU A 229 31.10 1.92 -9.22
N PHE A 230 30.80 2.56 -8.09
CA PHE A 230 29.48 2.57 -7.46
C PHE A 230 28.73 3.85 -7.81
N LEU A 231 27.44 3.73 -8.15
CA LEU A 231 26.55 4.87 -8.32
C LEU A 231 26.13 5.47 -6.98
N LEU A 232 25.76 6.75 -7.00
CA LEU A 232 25.09 7.41 -5.90
C LEU A 232 23.71 7.91 -6.37
N THR A 233 22.66 7.20 -5.97
CA THR A 233 21.27 7.54 -6.26
C THR A 233 20.68 8.42 -5.16
N GLU A 234 19.61 9.17 -5.47
CA GLU A 234 18.92 10.06 -4.52
C GLU A 234 18.51 9.36 -3.21
N ASN A 235 18.03 8.13 -3.32
CA ASN A 235 17.62 7.27 -2.23
C ASN A 235 18.71 6.29 -1.77
N GLY A 236 19.97 6.44 -2.23
CA GLY A 236 21.00 5.40 -2.10
C GLY A 236 21.29 4.92 -0.67
N TYR A 237 21.08 5.77 0.34
CA TYR A 237 21.23 5.39 1.76
C TYR A 237 19.99 4.71 2.36
N GLY A 238 18.85 4.73 1.65
CA GLY A 238 17.62 4.03 1.99
C GLY A 238 17.44 2.69 1.24
N ILE A 239 18.31 2.39 0.27
CA ILE A 239 18.27 1.15 -0.50
C ILE A 239 18.83 -0.01 0.33
N HIS A 240 18.17 -1.17 0.22
CA HIS A 240 18.62 -2.41 0.81
C HIS A 240 18.56 -3.54 -0.22
N GLU A 241 19.35 -4.58 -0.01
CA GLU A 241 19.18 -5.87 -0.64
C GLU A 241 18.47 -6.81 0.31
N GLY A 242 17.47 -7.49 -0.21
CA GLY A 242 16.69 -8.52 0.46
C GLY A 242 15.25 -8.55 -0.04
N PRO A 243 14.47 -9.56 0.35
CA PRO A 243 13.12 -9.74 -0.14
C PRO A 243 12.16 -8.71 0.46
N VAL A 244 11.30 -8.16 -0.40
CA VAL A 244 10.10 -7.41 -0.01
C VAL A 244 8.90 -8.15 -0.57
N SER A 245 8.05 -8.65 0.31
CA SER A 245 6.75 -9.20 -0.05
C SER A 245 5.73 -8.08 -0.07
N SER A 246 4.84 -8.12 -1.07
CA SER A 246 3.72 -7.20 -1.14
C SER A 246 2.43 -7.92 -1.48
N ARG A 247 1.32 -7.33 -1.08
CA ARG A 247 -0.03 -7.70 -1.47
C ARG A 247 -0.55 -6.63 -2.41
N VAL A 248 -1.03 -7.06 -3.57
CA VAL A 248 -1.73 -6.16 -4.49
C VAL A 248 -3.21 -6.24 -4.17
N ASP A 249 -3.82 -5.09 -3.90
CA ASP A 249 -5.26 -4.96 -3.78
C ASP A 249 -5.89 -5.19 -5.16
N SER A 250 -6.82 -6.14 -5.24
CA SER A 250 -7.41 -6.57 -6.51
C SER A 250 -8.37 -5.56 -7.13
N ILE A 251 -8.83 -4.56 -6.36
CA ILE A 251 -9.80 -3.55 -6.78
C ILE A 251 -9.07 -2.29 -7.23
N THR A 252 -8.09 -1.83 -6.45
CA THR A 252 -7.35 -0.59 -6.69
C THR A 252 -6.06 -0.81 -7.49
N GLY A 253 -5.53 -2.04 -7.48
CA GLY A 253 -4.21 -2.36 -8.04
C GLY A 253 -3.04 -1.83 -7.19
N GLU A 254 -3.30 -1.25 -6.02
CA GLU A 254 -2.26 -0.75 -5.13
C GLU A 254 -1.50 -1.89 -4.45
N SER A 255 -0.18 -1.76 -4.37
CA SER A 255 0.71 -2.76 -3.78
C SER A 255 1.15 -2.31 -2.39
N THR A 256 0.74 -3.01 -1.34
CA THR A 256 1.15 -2.76 0.05
C THR A 256 2.22 -3.77 0.46
N ALA A 257 3.34 -3.32 1.03
CA ALA A 257 4.36 -4.22 1.56
C ALA A 257 3.82 -4.99 2.77
N THR A 258 3.99 -6.30 2.81
CA THR A 258 3.52 -7.17 3.91
C THR A 258 4.65 -7.65 4.79
N SER A 259 5.84 -7.80 4.22
CA SER A 259 7.04 -8.25 4.94
C SER A 259 8.27 -7.79 4.18
N TYR A 260 9.31 -7.36 4.88
CA TYR A 260 10.60 -7.02 4.30
C TYR A 260 11.73 -7.57 5.16
N THR A 261 12.81 -8.02 4.53
CA THR A 261 14.04 -8.44 5.22
C THR A 261 15.23 -7.70 4.62
N GLU A 262 16.01 -7.02 5.46
CA GLU A 262 17.24 -6.33 5.02
C GLU A 262 18.46 -7.24 5.23
N TYR A 263 18.96 -7.84 4.16
CA TYR A 263 20.17 -8.65 4.21
C TYR A 263 21.43 -7.79 4.05
N HIS A 264 21.40 -6.79 3.18
CA HIS A 264 22.46 -5.80 3.04
C HIS A 264 21.91 -4.38 2.93
N VAL A 265 22.63 -3.40 3.49
CA VAL A 265 22.38 -1.97 3.28
C VAL A 265 23.66 -1.33 2.75
N PHE A 266 23.53 -0.49 1.73
CA PHE A 266 24.66 0.08 1.01
C PHE A 266 24.81 1.57 1.31
N ALA A 267 26.06 2.00 1.48
CA ALA A 267 26.40 3.40 1.64
C ALA A 267 27.65 3.71 0.80
N ALA A 268 27.42 4.15 -0.43
CA ALA A 268 28.48 4.63 -1.30
C ALA A 268 29.08 5.93 -0.71
N ILE A 269 30.36 5.88 -0.36
CA ILE A 269 31.09 7.03 0.19
C ILE A 269 32.06 7.65 -0.83
N SER A 270 32.39 6.94 -1.89
CA SER A 270 33.02 7.45 -3.12
C SER A 270 32.68 6.50 -4.28
N PRO A 271 33.00 6.85 -5.55
CA PRO A 271 32.84 5.93 -6.68
C PRO A 271 33.59 4.60 -6.50
N ARG A 272 34.64 4.57 -5.67
CA ARG A 272 35.54 3.42 -5.51
C ARG A 272 35.42 2.73 -4.16
N LEU A 273 34.59 3.24 -3.26
CA LEU A 273 34.54 2.76 -1.89
C LEU A 273 33.12 2.83 -1.33
N MET A 274 32.67 1.70 -0.80
CA MET A 274 31.35 1.54 -0.22
C MET A 274 31.45 0.94 1.18
N ILE A 275 30.60 1.46 2.08
CA ILE A 275 30.30 0.81 3.35
C ILE A 275 29.12 -0.12 3.12
N VAL A 276 29.24 -1.38 3.54
CA VAL A 276 28.16 -2.36 3.51
C VAL A 276 27.81 -2.73 4.95
N LEU A 277 26.53 -2.64 5.30
CA LEU A 277 26.00 -3.27 6.51
C LEU A 277 25.42 -4.62 6.11
N ARG A 278 25.93 -5.70 6.68
CA ARG A 278 25.47 -7.07 6.41
C ARG A 278 24.77 -7.64 7.63
N SER A 279 23.58 -8.18 7.41
CA SER A 279 22.75 -8.81 8.44
C SER A 279 23.45 -10.00 9.08
N LEU A 280 23.28 -10.14 10.39
CA LEU A 280 23.74 -11.30 11.17
C LEU A 280 22.93 -12.58 10.90
N LEU A 281 21.81 -12.46 10.17
CA LEU A 281 21.03 -13.60 9.67
C LEU A 281 21.78 -14.39 8.60
N LEU A 282 22.68 -13.73 7.86
CA LEU A 282 23.47 -14.39 6.82
C LEU A 282 24.65 -15.17 7.41
N PRO A 283 25.10 -16.24 6.73
CA PRO A 283 26.23 -17.03 7.19
C PRO A 283 27.48 -16.19 7.48
N ASN A 284 28.20 -16.57 8.53
CA ASN A 284 29.47 -16.02 8.94
C ASN A 284 30.43 -17.19 9.25
N PRO A 285 31.37 -17.51 8.33
CA PRO A 285 32.26 -18.67 8.48
C PRO A 285 33.06 -18.71 9.79
N THR A 286 33.37 -17.55 10.39
CA THR A 286 34.10 -17.49 11.66
C THR A 286 33.23 -17.94 12.83
N GLU A 287 31.99 -17.48 12.87
CA GLU A 287 31.06 -17.73 13.99
C GLU A 287 30.30 -19.04 13.80
N ASP A 288 30.06 -19.46 12.55
CA ASP A 288 29.39 -20.72 12.17
C ASP A 288 30.22 -21.98 12.46
N ASN A 289 31.49 -21.84 12.83
CA ASN A 289 32.30 -22.93 13.36
C ASN A 289 31.81 -23.41 14.74
N ILE A 290 31.01 -22.59 15.43
CA ILE A 290 30.34 -22.96 16.68
C ILE A 290 28.92 -23.44 16.33
N GLN A 291 28.64 -24.71 16.61
CA GLN A 291 27.39 -25.38 16.22
C GLN A 291 26.15 -24.59 16.66
N ASP A 292 26.07 -24.23 17.94
CA ASP A 292 24.90 -23.55 18.52
C ASP A 292 24.64 -22.19 17.86
N ILE A 293 25.70 -21.45 17.53
CA ILE A 293 25.59 -20.16 16.84
C ILE A 293 25.06 -20.36 15.42
N ARG A 294 25.57 -21.37 14.72
CA ARG A 294 25.12 -21.72 13.37
C ARG A 294 23.66 -22.14 13.35
N GLU A 295 23.25 -23.01 14.27
CA GLU A 295 21.87 -23.49 14.40
C GLU A 295 20.90 -22.35 14.77
N PHE A 296 21.28 -21.50 15.73
CA PHE A 296 20.51 -20.31 16.08
C PHE A 296 20.32 -19.39 14.87
N ARG A 297 21.40 -19.07 14.15
CA ARG A 297 21.35 -18.25 12.93
C ARG A 297 20.45 -18.85 11.86
N GLN A 298 20.58 -20.15 11.58
CA GLN A 298 19.73 -20.84 10.61
C GLN A 298 18.26 -20.81 11.02
N THR A 299 17.96 -20.92 12.31
CA THR A 299 16.60 -20.83 12.84
C THR A 299 16.03 -19.43 12.62
N MET A 300 16.77 -18.38 13.00
CA MET A 300 16.37 -16.99 12.78
C MET A 300 16.20 -16.65 11.30
N TYR A 301 17.08 -17.17 10.43
CA TYR A 301 16.96 -17.02 8.97
C TYR A 301 15.65 -17.63 8.45
N ARG A 302 15.33 -18.87 8.86
CA ARG A 302 14.09 -19.55 8.45
C ARG A 302 12.85 -18.83 8.96
N MET A 303 12.88 -18.33 10.20
CA MET A 303 11.78 -17.53 10.76
C MET A 303 11.55 -16.26 9.94
N SER A 304 12.62 -15.52 9.61
CA SER A 304 12.54 -14.33 8.75
C SER A 304 11.97 -14.68 7.37
N ALA A 305 12.48 -15.72 6.73
CA ALA A 305 12.01 -16.17 5.42
C ALA A 305 10.53 -16.60 5.45
N SER A 306 10.08 -17.25 6.54
CA SER A 306 8.69 -17.71 6.69
C SER A 306 7.64 -16.60 6.77
N ALA A 307 8.05 -15.37 7.10
CA ALA A 307 7.17 -14.22 7.12
C ALA A 307 6.88 -13.65 5.72
N HIS A 308 7.58 -14.12 4.67
CA HIS A 308 7.37 -13.69 3.29
C HIS A 308 6.31 -14.55 2.59
N ASN A 309 5.67 -13.98 1.57
CA ASN A 309 4.63 -14.67 0.78
C ASN A 309 5.17 -15.92 0.08
N ASP A 310 6.46 -15.91 -0.31
CA ASP A 310 7.16 -17.06 -0.87
C ASP A 310 8.48 -17.27 -0.09
N PRO A 311 8.45 -18.05 0.99
CA PRO A 311 9.62 -18.29 1.83
C PRO A 311 10.80 -18.89 1.06
N SER A 312 10.53 -19.67 0.00
CA SER A 312 11.57 -20.32 -0.80
C SER A 312 12.38 -19.34 -1.64
N LYS A 313 11.80 -18.18 -1.95
CA LYS A 313 12.44 -17.09 -2.71
C LYS A 313 12.95 -15.95 -1.83
N ALA A 314 12.71 -16.00 -0.53
CA ALA A 314 13.13 -14.97 0.43
C ALA A 314 14.63 -15.06 0.81
N ASN A 315 15.50 -15.25 -0.18
CA ASN A 315 16.94 -15.40 0.01
C ASN A 315 17.71 -14.17 -0.47
N SER A 316 18.93 -13.99 0.02
CA SER A 316 19.80 -12.91 -0.47
C SER A 316 20.55 -13.31 -1.74
N ILE A 317 20.57 -12.42 -2.73
CA ILE A 317 21.30 -12.58 -3.99
C ILE A 317 22.79 -12.24 -3.85
N LEU A 318 23.20 -11.72 -2.69
CA LEU A 318 24.56 -11.35 -2.31
C LEU A 318 25.07 -12.16 -1.11
N THR A 319 24.53 -13.35 -0.89
CA THR A 319 24.91 -14.21 0.23
C THR A 319 26.41 -14.56 0.20
N ASP A 320 26.97 -14.64 -1.01
CA ASP A 320 28.36 -14.94 -1.36
C ASP A 320 29.27 -13.70 -1.43
N LEU A 321 28.78 -12.50 -1.10
CA LEU A 321 29.59 -11.29 -1.06
C LEU A 321 30.79 -11.49 -0.09
N PRO A 322 32.06 -11.32 -0.53
CA PRO A 322 33.26 -11.80 0.17
C PRO A 322 33.73 -10.82 1.26
N ILE A 323 32.77 -10.22 1.97
CA ILE A 323 33.01 -9.33 3.09
C ILE A 323 33.05 -10.11 4.41
N SER A 324 33.71 -9.53 5.41
CA SER A 324 33.83 -10.13 6.73
C SER A 324 33.68 -9.08 7.82
N LYS A 325 33.29 -9.54 9.02
CA LYS A 325 33.22 -8.72 10.22
C LYS A 325 34.61 -8.17 10.56
N ALA A 326 34.66 -6.93 11.00
CA ALA A 326 35.92 -6.30 11.41
C ALA A 326 36.62 -7.10 12.51
N ARG A 327 37.95 -7.19 12.42
CA ARG A 327 38.76 -7.64 13.55
C ARG A 327 38.66 -6.58 14.65
N ASN A 328 38.91 -6.97 15.89
CA ASN A 328 38.86 -6.05 17.01
C ASN A 328 40.11 -6.15 17.88
N SER A 329 40.31 -5.18 18.75
CA SER A 329 41.50 -5.06 19.61
C SER A 329 41.47 -5.94 20.87
N TYR A 330 40.39 -6.68 21.13
CA TYR A 330 40.14 -7.38 22.39
C TYR A 330 39.93 -8.90 22.22
N THR A 331 40.02 -9.39 20.99
CA THR A 331 39.93 -10.83 20.66
C THR A 331 41.07 -11.25 19.74
N GLN A 332 41.42 -12.53 19.79
CA GLN A 332 42.37 -13.16 18.87
C GLN A 332 41.84 -14.52 18.41
N PHE A 333 42.38 -15.01 17.29
CA PHE A 333 42.10 -16.35 16.80
C PHE A 333 43.11 -17.34 17.39
N ILE A 334 42.62 -18.34 18.11
CA ILE A 334 43.41 -19.51 18.57
C ILE A 334 42.65 -20.76 18.12
N ASP A 335 43.33 -21.67 17.41
CA ASP A 335 42.77 -22.94 16.94
C ASP A 335 41.41 -22.82 16.20
N GLY A 336 41.29 -21.79 15.35
CA GLY A 336 40.07 -21.53 14.57
C GLY A 336 38.91 -20.92 15.37
N LYS A 337 39.11 -20.61 16.66
CA LYS A 337 38.11 -20.00 17.54
C LYS A 337 38.52 -18.57 17.93
N LEU A 338 37.53 -17.69 17.99
CA LEU A 338 37.72 -16.34 18.49
C LEU A 338 37.70 -16.37 20.03
N VAL A 339 38.81 -15.99 20.66
CA VAL A 339 38.95 -15.95 22.12
C VAL A 339 39.29 -14.54 22.59
N LEU A 340 38.89 -14.21 23.82
CA LEU A 340 39.24 -12.94 24.46
C LEU A 340 40.74 -12.86 24.75
N LEU A 341 41.31 -11.65 24.67
CA LEU A 341 42.69 -11.40 25.11
C LEU A 341 42.79 -11.40 26.65
N ASN A 342 44.00 -11.61 27.18
CA ASN A 342 44.24 -11.54 28.63
C ASN A 342 43.83 -10.16 29.18
N GLY A 343 42.98 -10.15 30.22
CA GLY A 343 42.44 -8.92 30.82
C GLY A 343 41.12 -8.42 30.19
N GLU A 344 40.62 -9.11 29.16
CA GLU A 344 39.30 -8.88 28.59
C GLU A 344 38.27 -9.83 29.22
N ASP A 345 37.10 -9.28 29.54
CA ASP A 345 35.96 -9.97 30.18
C ASP A 345 34.74 -10.05 29.24
N GLY A 346 34.91 -9.61 28.00
CA GLY A 346 33.84 -9.52 27.00
C GLY A 346 32.97 -8.26 27.12
N THR A 347 33.15 -7.43 28.14
CA THR A 347 32.44 -6.16 28.26
C THR A 347 32.86 -5.19 27.17
N HIS A 348 31.92 -4.41 26.66
CA HIS A 348 32.22 -3.39 25.66
C HIS A 348 32.84 -2.17 26.34
N ARG A 349 34.04 -1.78 25.91
CA ARG A 349 34.73 -0.58 26.42
C ARG A 349 34.94 0.45 25.31
N ALA A 350 34.99 1.73 25.69
CA ALA A 350 35.12 2.85 24.77
C ALA A 350 36.45 2.86 24.00
N ASN A 351 37.52 2.34 24.62
CA ASN A 351 38.85 2.21 24.02
C ASN A 351 38.99 1.03 23.05
N HIS A 352 37.98 0.16 22.91
CA HIS A 352 38.01 -0.93 21.92
C HIS A 352 38.09 -0.35 20.50
N ARG A 353 38.91 -0.97 19.66
CA ARG A 353 39.12 -0.57 18.26
C ARG A 353 38.73 -1.71 17.31
N PHE A 354 38.38 -1.33 16.10
CA PHE A 354 37.91 -2.21 15.04
C PHE A 354 38.72 -1.97 13.76
N CYS A 355 39.20 -3.04 13.17
CA CYS A 355 40.01 -3.06 11.95
C CYS A 355 39.17 -3.54 10.78
N PHE A 356 38.89 -2.63 9.85
CA PHE A 356 38.14 -2.89 8.64
C PHE A 356 39.09 -3.06 7.46
N ARG A 357 39.00 -4.18 6.75
CA ARG A 357 39.76 -4.42 5.52
C ARG A 357 39.06 -3.75 4.34
N PHE A 358 39.83 -3.23 3.40
CA PHE A 358 39.32 -2.83 2.09
C PHE A 358 39.21 -4.07 1.21
N VAL A 359 38.00 -4.59 1.05
CA VAL A 359 37.78 -5.84 0.31
C VAL A 359 37.54 -5.55 -1.18
N PRO A 360 38.42 -6.01 -2.09
CA PRO A 360 38.13 -5.98 -3.51
C PRO A 360 37.02 -6.98 -3.84
N ILE A 361 35.96 -6.52 -4.50
CA ILE A 361 34.85 -7.33 -4.98
C ILE A 361 34.88 -7.40 -6.51
N ILE A 362 34.56 -8.57 -7.04
CA ILE A 362 34.60 -8.82 -8.49
C ILE A 362 33.49 -8.07 -9.21
N LYS A 363 33.65 -7.88 -10.52
CA LYS A 363 32.69 -7.18 -11.37
C LYS A 363 31.24 -7.65 -11.20
N ASP A 364 30.99 -8.95 -11.16
CA ASP A 364 29.62 -9.49 -10.98
C ASP A 364 28.93 -8.96 -9.71
N GLN A 365 29.68 -8.81 -8.61
CA GLN A 365 29.14 -8.29 -7.35
C GLN A 365 28.90 -6.78 -7.41
N VAL A 366 29.78 -6.04 -8.08
CA VAL A 366 29.61 -4.60 -8.32
C VAL A 366 28.37 -4.35 -9.18
N ASP A 367 28.20 -5.14 -10.25
CA ASP A 367 27.06 -5.08 -11.16
C ASP A 367 25.75 -5.44 -10.43
N LYS A 368 25.75 -6.47 -9.56
CA LYS A 368 24.61 -6.80 -8.69
C LYS A 368 24.25 -5.65 -7.75
N ILE A 369 25.23 -5.08 -7.04
CA ILE A 369 25.02 -3.95 -6.11
C ILE A 369 24.43 -2.76 -6.87
N ASN A 370 25.04 -2.33 -7.96
CA ASN A 370 24.51 -1.22 -8.76
C ASN A 370 23.15 -1.56 -9.38
N GLY A 371 22.91 -2.82 -9.74
CA GLY A 371 21.61 -3.30 -10.20
C GLY A 371 20.52 -3.15 -9.15
N ILE A 372 20.80 -3.50 -7.89
CA ILE A 372 19.90 -3.24 -6.74
C ILE A 372 19.66 -1.73 -6.59
N MET A 373 20.73 -0.93 -6.68
CA MET A 373 20.63 0.52 -6.57
C MET A 373 19.69 1.11 -7.65
N LEU A 374 19.78 0.62 -8.89
CA LEU A 374 18.91 1.06 -9.98
C LEU A 374 17.49 0.52 -9.87
N GLU A 375 17.32 -0.74 -9.45
CA GLU A 375 16.01 -1.38 -9.31
C GLU A 375 15.11 -0.66 -8.31
N GLU A 376 15.68 -0.16 -7.20
CA GLU A 376 14.97 0.59 -6.15
C GLU A 376 14.85 2.09 -6.47
N SER A 377 15.38 2.56 -7.61
CA SER A 377 15.52 3.99 -7.94
C SER A 377 14.50 4.53 -8.95
N TYR A 378 13.47 3.78 -9.33
CA TYR A 378 12.52 4.22 -10.37
C TYR A 378 11.68 5.46 -10.00
N GLY A 379 11.69 5.89 -8.74
CA GLY A 379 10.97 7.08 -8.24
C GLY A 379 11.85 8.33 -8.01
N ILE A 380 13.12 8.33 -8.41
CA ILE A 380 14.06 9.43 -8.13
C ILE A 380 14.22 10.40 -9.29
N SER A 381 14.81 11.57 -9.01
CA SER A 381 15.07 12.60 -10.03
C SER A 381 16.53 12.72 -10.44
N THR A 382 17.48 12.17 -9.67
CA THR A 382 18.92 12.38 -9.93
C THR A 382 19.75 11.16 -9.59
N ILE A 383 20.68 10.81 -10.49
CA ILE A 383 21.76 9.85 -10.25
C ILE A 383 23.10 10.57 -10.39
N VAL A 384 24.01 10.37 -9.45
CA VAL A 384 25.40 10.87 -9.48
C VAL A 384 26.33 9.71 -9.80
N PHE A 385 27.33 9.96 -10.65
CA PHE A 385 28.31 8.96 -11.07
C PHE A 385 29.73 9.54 -11.11
N GLY A 386 30.74 8.68 -11.10
CA GLY A 386 32.15 9.06 -11.07
C GLY A 386 32.72 9.32 -12.46
N SER A 387 32.36 8.49 -13.45
CA SER A 387 32.88 8.57 -14.81
C SER A 387 31.83 8.17 -15.85
N HIS A 388 31.89 8.81 -17.03
CA HIS A 388 30.98 8.45 -18.14
C HIS A 388 31.12 6.99 -18.58
N THR A 389 32.36 6.48 -18.61
CA THR A 389 32.64 5.09 -18.98
C THR A 389 32.07 4.11 -17.94
N GLY A 390 32.28 4.38 -16.64
CA GLY A 390 31.76 3.56 -15.55
C GLY A 390 30.23 3.55 -15.54
N ALA A 391 29.61 4.74 -15.59
CA ALA A 391 28.15 4.89 -15.64
C ALA A 391 27.52 4.13 -16.83
N ARG A 392 28.13 4.22 -18.02
CA ARG A 392 27.67 3.46 -19.19
C ARG A 392 27.72 1.95 -18.95
N LYS A 393 28.86 1.42 -18.50
CA LYS A 393 29.04 -0.02 -18.21
C LYS A 393 28.00 -0.53 -17.20
N ILE A 394 27.72 0.26 -16.16
CA ILE A 394 26.76 -0.09 -15.10
C ILE A 394 25.34 -0.19 -15.68
N MET A 395 24.91 0.81 -16.46
CA MET A 395 23.59 0.79 -17.06
C MET A 395 23.44 -0.30 -18.12
N GLU A 396 24.48 -0.53 -18.96
CA GLU A 396 24.50 -1.63 -19.91
C GLU A 396 24.29 -2.99 -19.22
N SER A 397 25.00 -3.21 -18.12
CA SER A 397 24.86 -4.42 -17.31
C SER A 397 23.43 -4.57 -16.78
N TYR A 398 22.90 -3.53 -16.10
CA TYR A 398 21.54 -3.58 -15.54
C TYR A 398 20.45 -3.76 -16.61
N LEU A 399 20.53 -3.03 -17.73
CA LEU A 399 19.52 -3.09 -18.80
C LEU A 399 19.51 -4.45 -19.51
N SER A 400 20.68 -5.07 -19.70
CA SER A 400 20.83 -6.36 -20.41
C SER A 400 20.46 -7.60 -19.58
N ILE A 401 20.47 -7.50 -18.24
CA ILE A 401 20.19 -8.66 -17.37
C ILE A 401 18.80 -9.24 -17.65
N ILE A 402 18.70 -10.53 -17.91
CA ILE A 402 17.41 -11.19 -18.15
C ILE A 402 16.69 -11.40 -16.80
N PRO A 403 15.45 -10.89 -16.62
CA PRO A 403 14.67 -11.14 -15.41
C PRO A 403 14.39 -12.64 -15.18
N ARG A 404 14.38 -13.08 -13.93
CA ARG A 404 14.12 -14.48 -13.56
C ARG A 404 12.60 -14.77 -13.44
N GLY A 405 11.88 -14.59 -14.54
CA GLY A 405 10.44 -14.87 -14.62
C GLY A 405 9.55 -13.80 -13.98
N GLU A 406 8.42 -14.21 -13.41
CA GLU A 406 7.38 -13.32 -12.83
C GLU A 406 7.78 -12.67 -11.48
N TYR A 407 8.97 -12.99 -10.95
CA TYR A 407 9.47 -12.53 -9.65
C TYR A 407 10.91 -12.02 -9.80
N GLY A 408 11.23 -10.88 -9.19
CA GLY A 408 12.57 -10.27 -9.24
C GLY A 408 12.61 -8.87 -9.88
N PHE A 409 13.75 -8.55 -10.47
CA PHE A 409 14.05 -7.20 -11.00
C PHE A 409 13.34 -6.93 -12.32
N LYS A 410 13.10 -5.65 -12.62
CA LYS A 410 12.55 -5.17 -13.91
C LYS A 410 11.21 -5.82 -14.25
N ILE A 411 10.34 -5.93 -13.25
CA ILE A 411 8.94 -6.29 -13.45
C ILE A 411 8.13 -5.02 -13.66
N VAL A 412 7.51 -4.89 -14.83
CA VAL A 412 6.67 -3.72 -15.18
C VAL A 412 5.22 -4.17 -15.32
N SER A 413 4.28 -3.27 -15.06
CA SER A 413 2.90 -3.47 -15.51
C SER A 413 2.80 -3.29 -17.02
N GLY A 414 1.76 -3.85 -17.65
CA GLY A 414 1.46 -3.62 -19.07
C GLY A 414 1.04 -2.17 -19.38
N LYS A 415 0.97 -1.29 -18.39
CA LYS A 415 0.55 0.10 -18.55
C LYS A 415 1.70 0.98 -19.07
N PRO A 416 1.48 1.84 -20.08
CA PRO A 416 2.53 2.69 -20.65
C PRO A 416 3.13 3.71 -19.66
N ASP A 417 2.40 4.08 -18.62
CA ASP A 417 2.76 5.03 -17.57
C ASP A 417 3.37 4.37 -16.32
N ASP A 418 3.67 3.06 -16.39
CA ASP A 418 4.40 2.35 -15.35
C ASP A 418 5.72 3.07 -15.02
N ARG A 419 5.88 3.49 -13.77
CA ARG A 419 7.05 4.29 -13.34
C ARG A 419 8.37 3.57 -13.59
N ARG A 420 8.40 2.24 -13.45
CA ARG A 420 9.60 1.44 -13.70
C ARG A 420 9.88 1.33 -15.20
N LEU A 421 8.85 1.14 -16.03
CA LEU A 421 9.01 1.17 -17.50
C LEU A 421 9.53 2.54 -17.99
N VAL A 422 8.97 3.63 -17.47
CA VAL A 422 9.43 4.99 -17.77
C VAL A 422 10.88 5.18 -17.35
N PHE A 423 11.26 4.69 -16.17
CA PHE A 423 12.64 4.74 -15.68
C PHE A 423 13.59 3.94 -16.58
N LEU A 424 13.23 2.71 -16.99
CA LEU A 424 14.04 1.89 -17.89
C LEU A 424 14.26 2.58 -19.24
N ARG A 425 13.21 3.16 -19.84
CA ARG A 425 13.32 3.95 -21.09
C ARG A 425 14.21 5.18 -20.94
N LYS A 426 14.16 5.84 -19.78
CA LYS A 426 15.07 6.95 -19.46
C LYS A 426 16.52 6.48 -19.40
N LEU A 427 16.80 5.32 -18.79
CA LEU A 427 18.14 4.75 -18.77
C LEU A 427 18.63 4.37 -20.18
N GLU A 428 17.76 3.78 -21.03
CA GLU A 428 18.07 3.52 -22.45
C GLU A 428 18.49 4.79 -23.21
N GLN A 429 17.76 5.90 -23.02
CA GLN A 429 18.11 7.18 -23.63
C GLN A 429 19.48 7.70 -23.15
N VAL A 430 19.82 7.49 -21.88
CA VAL A 430 21.10 7.92 -21.32
C VAL A 430 22.25 7.11 -21.90
N VAL A 431 22.13 5.78 -21.96
CA VAL A 431 23.19 4.94 -22.54
C VAL A 431 23.36 5.18 -24.05
N GLN A 432 22.28 5.53 -24.77
CA GLN A 432 22.36 6.02 -26.15
C GLN A 432 23.16 7.33 -26.26
N GLN A 433 22.93 8.29 -25.37
CA GLN A 433 23.75 9.52 -25.30
C GLN A 433 25.23 9.21 -24.97
N MET A 434 25.52 8.08 -24.32
CA MET A 434 26.88 7.58 -24.03
C MET A 434 27.44 6.65 -25.13
N GLY A 435 26.74 6.51 -26.26
CA GLY A 435 27.20 5.74 -27.43
C GLY A 435 26.91 4.24 -27.39
N SER A 436 25.93 3.80 -26.59
CA SER A 436 25.47 2.40 -26.51
C SER A 436 24.09 2.21 -27.12
N ASN A 437 23.83 1.05 -27.72
CA ASN A 437 22.52 0.70 -28.29
C ASN A 437 21.79 -0.38 -27.50
N VAL A 438 22.16 -0.59 -26.23
CA VAL A 438 21.49 -1.55 -25.35
C VAL A 438 20.03 -1.18 -25.14
N VAL A 439 19.18 -2.21 -25.12
CA VAL A 439 17.74 -2.09 -24.85
C VAL A 439 17.43 -2.85 -23.57
N ALA A 440 16.53 -2.29 -22.75
CA ALA A 440 16.10 -2.88 -21.50
C ALA A 440 15.39 -4.21 -21.76
N VAL A 441 15.90 -5.27 -21.14
CA VAL A 441 15.17 -6.54 -21.02
C VAL A 441 14.37 -6.51 -19.72
N TYR A 442 13.06 -6.66 -19.80
CA TYR A 442 12.15 -6.61 -18.65
C TYR A 442 11.01 -7.62 -18.79
N HIS A 443 10.35 -7.95 -17.68
CA HIS A 443 9.19 -8.84 -17.66
C HIS A 443 7.91 -8.02 -17.46
N SER A 444 6.96 -8.12 -18.39
CA SER A 444 5.65 -7.50 -18.24
C SER A 444 4.73 -8.44 -17.46
N ARG A 445 4.18 -7.97 -16.34
CA ARG A 445 3.06 -8.67 -15.70
C ARG A 445 1.88 -8.68 -16.67
N ASN A 446 1.44 -9.87 -17.06
CA ASN A 446 0.13 -10.05 -17.63
C ASN A 446 -0.86 -9.76 -16.50
N ILE A 447 -1.30 -8.50 -16.40
CA ILE A 447 -2.44 -8.17 -15.56
C ILE A 447 -3.60 -8.93 -16.18
N THR A 448 -4.04 -10.02 -15.54
CA THR A 448 -5.35 -10.58 -15.86
C THR A 448 -6.32 -9.42 -15.69
N PRO A 449 -6.99 -8.96 -16.76
CA PRO A 449 -7.90 -7.84 -16.65
C PRO A 449 -8.85 -8.13 -15.50
N THR A 450 -9.13 -7.12 -14.69
CA THR A 450 -10.15 -7.24 -13.65
C THR A 450 -11.45 -7.73 -14.29
N ASN A 451 -12.32 -8.40 -13.52
CA ASN A 451 -13.61 -8.83 -14.07
C ASN A 451 -14.36 -7.64 -14.71
N GLU A 452 -14.19 -6.44 -14.15
CA GLU A 452 -14.76 -5.20 -14.69
C GLU A 452 -14.15 -4.79 -16.04
N GLU A 453 -12.82 -4.82 -16.19
CA GLU A 453 -12.16 -4.51 -17.47
C GLU A 453 -12.46 -5.58 -18.54
N THR A 454 -12.62 -6.84 -18.12
CA THR A 454 -13.00 -7.95 -19.01
C THR A 454 -14.44 -7.77 -19.48
N ASP A 455 -15.36 -7.46 -18.57
CA ASP A 455 -16.77 -7.20 -18.88
C ASP A 455 -16.91 -5.97 -19.79
N GLU A 456 -16.13 -4.91 -19.57
CA GLU A 456 -16.12 -3.73 -20.44
C GLU A 456 -15.58 -4.03 -21.84
N LEU A 457 -14.54 -4.87 -21.94
CA LEU A 457 -13.96 -5.24 -23.23
C LEU A 457 -14.94 -6.11 -24.01
N VAL A 458 -15.57 -7.09 -23.34
CA VAL A 458 -16.63 -7.92 -23.93
C VAL A 458 -17.83 -7.05 -24.34
N ALA A 459 -18.23 -6.08 -23.52
CA ALA A 459 -19.29 -5.15 -23.86
C ALA A 459 -18.97 -4.32 -25.10
N ARG A 460 -17.74 -3.79 -25.21
CA ARG A 460 -17.28 -3.06 -26.41
C ARG A 460 -17.29 -3.94 -27.65
N MET A 461 -16.81 -5.18 -27.55
CA MET A 461 -16.85 -6.12 -28.67
C MET A 461 -18.29 -6.47 -29.07
N MET A 462 -19.20 -6.65 -28.10
CA MET A 462 -20.61 -6.92 -28.37
C MET A 462 -21.34 -5.72 -28.99
N GLU A 463 -20.97 -4.49 -28.63
CA GLU A 463 -21.52 -3.26 -29.23
C GLU A 463 -21.02 -3.04 -30.66
N LEU A 464 -19.74 -3.34 -30.94
CA LEU A 464 -19.15 -3.23 -32.28
C LEU A 464 -19.68 -4.30 -33.25
N ASN A 465 -19.93 -5.51 -32.75
CA ASN A 465 -20.31 -6.65 -33.59
C ASN A 465 -21.83 -6.85 -33.75
N ASN A 466 -22.67 -6.20 -32.93
CA ASN A 466 -24.13 -6.33 -33.00
C ASN A 466 -24.82 -4.97 -33.26
N PRO A 467 -24.96 -4.56 -34.53
CA PRO A 467 -25.72 -3.36 -34.89
C PRO A 467 -27.19 -3.48 -34.39
N PRO A 468 -27.91 -2.34 -34.21
CA PRO A 468 -29.26 -2.32 -33.61
C PRO A 468 -30.26 -3.29 -34.24
N GLU A 469 -30.10 -3.55 -35.54
CA GLU A 469 -30.96 -4.39 -36.38
C GLU A 469 -30.78 -5.90 -36.11
N GLU A 470 -29.64 -6.31 -35.54
CA GLU A 470 -29.31 -7.72 -35.23
C GLU A 470 -29.47 -8.06 -33.74
N ARG A 471 -29.93 -7.11 -32.92
CA ARG A 471 -30.10 -7.34 -31.47
C ARG A 471 -31.30 -8.22 -31.18
N THR A 472 -31.09 -9.23 -30.34
CA THR A 472 -32.15 -10.11 -29.86
C THR A 472 -33.23 -9.33 -29.11
N GLU A 473 -34.48 -9.75 -29.23
CA GLU A 473 -35.64 -9.12 -28.59
C GLU A 473 -35.48 -8.94 -27.06
N PRO A 474 -34.94 -9.92 -26.29
CA PRO A 474 -34.66 -9.74 -24.86
C PRO A 474 -33.65 -8.62 -24.57
N MET A 475 -32.63 -8.45 -25.41
CA MET A 475 -31.65 -7.38 -25.25
C MET A 475 -32.28 -6.01 -25.52
N GLN A 476 -33.17 -5.91 -26.51
CA GLN A 476 -33.91 -4.67 -26.77
C GLN A 476 -34.79 -4.26 -25.58
N LEU A 477 -35.46 -5.22 -24.93
CA LEU A 477 -36.26 -4.97 -23.73
C LEU A 477 -35.40 -4.54 -22.54
N TYR A 478 -34.27 -5.22 -22.31
CA TYR A 478 -33.31 -4.86 -21.27
C TYR A 478 -32.79 -3.42 -21.44
N MET A 479 -32.44 -3.03 -22.67
CA MET A 479 -31.98 -1.67 -22.97
C MET A 479 -33.09 -0.62 -22.78
N ARG A 480 -34.35 -0.94 -23.09
CA ARG A 480 -35.49 -0.04 -22.81
C ARG A 480 -35.66 0.24 -21.31
N LEU A 481 -35.26 -0.69 -20.44
CA LEU A 481 -35.27 -0.54 -18.99
C LEU A 481 -34.03 0.22 -18.45
N GLY A 482 -33.23 0.82 -19.34
CA GLY A 482 -32.03 1.58 -18.98
C GLY A 482 -30.79 0.71 -18.77
N GLY A 483 -30.74 -0.46 -19.41
CA GLY A 483 -29.56 -1.34 -19.45
C GLY A 483 -28.69 -1.12 -20.69
N SER A 484 -27.48 -1.68 -20.67
CA SER A 484 -26.50 -1.67 -21.75
C SER A 484 -25.64 -2.95 -21.69
N TYR A 485 -24.89 -3.27 -22.75
CA TYR A 485 -23.96 -4.40 -22.70
C TYR A 485 -22.95 -4.25 -21.54
N ALA A 486 -22.52 -3.03 -21.23
CA ALA A 486 -21.61 -2.74 -20.11
C ALA A 486 -22.21 -3.00 -18.72
N THR A 487 -23.54 -2.99 -18.58
CA THR A 487 -24.22 -3.20 -17.28
C THR A 487 -24.80 -4.60 -17.13
N LEU A 488 -24.87 -5.37 -18.23
CA LEU A 488 -25.57 -6.65 -18.32
C LEU A 488 -25.05 -7.68 -17.31
N MET A 489 -23.73 -7.89 -17.24
CA MET A 489 -23.13 -8.91 -16.37
C MET A 489 -23.38 -8.61 -14.89
N LYS A 490 -23.15 -7.36 -14.46
CA LYS A 490 -23.41 -6.90 -13.09
C LYS A 490 -24.89 -7.00 -12.72
N ASP A 491 -25.80 -6.71 -13.65
CA ASP A 491 -27.23 -6.76 -13.38
C ASP A 491 -27.77 -8.20 -13.32
N LEU A 492 -27.20 -9.11 -14.12
CA LEU A 492 -27.45 -10.56 -14.01
C LEU A 492 -26.93 -11.12 -12.69
N GLU A 493 -25.71 -10.76 -12.28
CA GLU A 493 -25.17 -11.14 -10.98
C GLU A 493 -26.02 -10.62 -9.83
N GLN A 494 -26.34 -9.32 -9.82
CA GLN A 494 -27.18 -8.72 -8.79
C GLN A 494 -28.55 -9.38 -8.72
N SER A 495 -29.16 -9.73 -9.86
CA SER A 495 -30.43 -10.44 -9.88
C SER A 495 -30.36 -11.84 -9.25
N ARG A 496 -29.25 -12.57 -9.43
CA ARG A 496 -28.99 -13.86 -8.76
C ARG A 496 -28.82 -13.67 -7.26
N ASN A 497 -28.12 -12.61 -6.84
CA ASN A 497 -27.96 -12.28 -5.42
C ASN A 497 -29.30 -11.94 -4.77
N MET A 498 -30.18 -11.20 -5.46
CA MET A 498 -31.55 -10.94 -5.03
C MET A 498 -32.36 -12.23 -4.86
N LEU A 499 -32.22 -13.19 -5.78
CA LEU A 499 -32.86 -14.51 -5.68
C LEU A 499 -32.33 -15.31 -4.48
N ASN A 500 -31.01 -15.38 -4.33
CA ASN A 500 -30.37 -16.07 -3.21
C ASN A 500 -30.78 -15.46 -1.86
N MET A 501 -30.88 -14.13 -1.78
CA MET A 501 -31.36 -13.43 -0.58
C MET A 501 -32.80 -13.82 -0.26
N ARG A 502 -33.71 -13.79 -1.23
CA ARG A 502 -35.11 -14.25 -1.06
C ARG A 502 -35.16 -15.69 -0.55
N ILE A 503 -34.42 -16.61 -1.18
CA ILE A 503 -34.39 -18.02 -0.79
C ILE A 503 -33.88 -18.18 0.64
N LYS A 504 -32.80 -17.48 1.01
CA LYS A 504 -32.25 -17.52 2.38
C LYS A 504 -33.28 -17.04 3.40
N PHE A 505 -33.98 -15.94 3.15
CA PHE A 505 -35.04 -15.46 4.05
C PHE A 505 -36.20 -16.46 4.18
N ASP A 506 -36.65 -17.05 3.06
CA ASP A 506 -37.69 -18.09 3.09
C ASP A 506 -37.25 -19.35 3.88
N VAL A 507 -35.97 -19.73 3.79
CA VAL A 507 -35.39 -20.86 4.55
C VAL A 507 -35.26 -20.51 6.03
N TRP A 508 -34.73 -19.32 6.35
CA TRP A 508 -34.52 -18.88 7.74
C TRP A 508 -35.83 -18.64 8.48
N SER A 509 -36.89 -18.25 7.78
CA SER A 509 -38.21 -18.06 8.35
C SER A 509 -39.01 -19.37 8.46
N THR A 510 -38.39 -20.54 8.22
CA THR A 510 -39.05 -21.85 8.33
C THR A 510 -39.42 -22.16 9.78
N GLY A 511 -40.70 -22.47 10.01
CA GLY A 511 -41.26 -22.70 11.35
C GLY A 511 -41.89 -21.45 12.01
N LEU A 512 -41.82 -20.28 11.36
CA LEU A 512 -42.53 -19.07 11.80
C LEU A 512 -43.96 -19.02 11.24
N ASP A 513 -44.80 -18.19 11.87
CA ASP A 513 -46.15 -17.86 11.41
C ASP A 513 -46.16 -17.34 9.95
N GLU A 514 -47.11 -17.80 9.14
CA GLU A 514 -47.15 -17.49 7.71
C GLU A 514 -47.51 -16.02 7.45
N GLY A 515 -48.27 -15.37 8.34
CA GLY A 515 -48.53 -13.93 8.26
C GLY A 515 -47.24 -13.12 8.38
N LEU A 516 -46.41 -13.44 9.38
CA LEU A 516 -45.10 -12.82 9.55
C LEU A 516 -44.15 -13.10 8.36
N ARG A 517 -44.20 -14.31 7.81
CA ARG A 517 -43.41 -14.66 6.61
C ARG A 517 -43.84 -13.84 5.40
N GLU A 518 -45.13 -13.59 5.24
CA GLU A 518 -45.64 -12.75 4.15
C GLU A 518 -45.21 -11.28 4.32
N ASP A 519 -45.23 -10.74 5.54
CA ASP A 519 -44.71 -9.41 5.84
C ASP A 519 -43.22 -9.26 5.47
N ILE A 520 -42.41 -10.29 5.73
CA ILE A 520 -41.00 -10.32 5.32
C ILE A 520 -40.87 -10.28 3.79
N ARG A 521 -41.68 -11.07 3.06
CA ARG A 521 -41.68 -11.09 1.60
C ARG A 521 -42.12 -9.75 1.02
N GLU A 522 -43.16 -9.12 1.55
CA GLU A 522 -43.62 -7.78 1.14
C GLU A 522 -42.53 -6.71 1.37
N ASN A 523 -41.83 -6.77 2.49
CA ASN A 523 -40.72 -5.86 2.77
C ASN A 523 -39.56 -6.04 1.79
N ILE A 524 -39.19 -7.29 1.46
CA ILE A 524 -38.18 -7.59 0.44
C ILE A 524 -38.62 -7.03 -0.93
N GLN A 525 -39.88 -7.22 -1.31
CA GLN A 525 -40.41 -6.64 -2.57
C GLN A 525 -40.31 -5.12 -2.59
N ARG A 526 -40.60 -4.45 -1.47
CA ARG A 526 -40.48 -2.99 -1.34
C ARG A 526 -39.04 -2.50 -1.44
N ILE A 527 -38.08 -3.26 -0.91
CA ILE A 527 -36.64 -2.96 -1.03
C ILE A 527 -36.18 -3.18 -2.47
N PHE A 528 -36.51 -4.32 -3.07
CA PHE A 528 -36.12 -4.64 -4.44
C PHE A 528 -36.74 -3.67 -5.47
N SER A 529 -37.94 -3.16 -5.21
CA SER A 529 -38.58 -2.14 -6.05
C SER A 529 -37.84 -0.80 -6.09
N GLN A 530 -36.87 -0.56 -5.20
CA GLN A 530 -36.01 0.63 -5.20
C GLN A 530 -34.75 0.45 -6.04
N LEU A 531 -34.43 -0.79 -6.46
CA LEU A 531 -33.30 -1.07 -7.32
C LEU A 531 -33.60 -0.72 -8.78
N PRO A 532 -32.57 -0.56 -9.63
CA PRO A 532 -32.77 -0.40 -11.07
C PRO A 532 -33.72 -1.45 -11.65
N VAL A 533 -34.75 -1.00 -12.36
CA VAL A 533 -35.85 -1.83 -12.86
C VAL A 533 -35.36 -3.01 -13.70
N ARG A 534 -34.28 -2.83 -14.46
CA ARG A 534 -33.62 -3.88 -15.24
C ARG A 534 -33.10 -5.07 -14.40
N ARG A 535 -32.69 -4.84 -13.15
CA ARG A 535 -32.30 -5.90 -12.19
C ARG A 535 -33.52 -6.64 -11.67
N VAL A 536 -34.58 -5.90 -11.34
CA VAL A 536 -35.87 -6.44 -10.90
C VAL A 536 -36.48 -7.34 -11.98
N TRP A 537 -36.40 -6.91 -13.24
CA TRP A 537 -36.87 -7.67 -14.39
C TRP A 537 -36.17 -9.04 -14.52
N TYR A 538 -34.83 -9.09 -14.42
CA TYR A 538 -34.10 -10.36 -14.41
C TYR A 538 -34.39 -11.22 -13.17
N TYR A 539 -34.47 -10.60 -12.00
CA TYR A 539 -34.80 -11.30 -10.75
C TYR A 539 -36.17 -11.99 -10.86
N LEU A 540 -37.18 -11.29 -11.36
CA LEU A 540 -38.53 -11.83 -11.52
C LEU A 540 -38.60 -12.96 -12.56
N LYS A 541 -37.83 -12.86 -13.65
CA LYS A 541 -37.63 -13.97 -14.60
C LYS A 541 -37.08 -15.21 -13.92
N GLN A 542 -36.09 -15.05 -13.03
CA GLN A 542 -35.51 -16.16 -12.29
C GLN A 542 -36.48 -16.74 -11.25
N VAL A 543 -37.22 -15.90 -10.51
CA VAL A 543 -38.26 -16.34 -9.58
C VAL A 543 -39.35 -17.13 -10.30
N ARG A 544 -39.84 -16.62 -11.44
CA ARG A 544 -40.86 -17.29 -12.25
C ARG A 544 -40.35 -18.64 -12.74
N ASN A 545 -39.14 -18.70 -13.28
CA ASN A 545 -38.52 -19.96 -13.73
C ASN A 545 -38.30 -20.94 -12.58
N MET A 546 -37.95 -20.47 -11.38
CA MET A 546 -37.77 -21.31 -10.20
C MET A 546 -39.09 -21.94 -9.75
N VAL A 547 -40.18 -21.17 -9.72
CA VAL A 547 -41.48 -21.61 -9.20
C VAL A 547 -42.28 -22.43 -10.22
N LEU A 548 -42.11 -22.15 -11.52
CA LEU A 548 -42.90 -22.78 -12.59
C LEU A 548 -42.13 -23.87 -13.37
N ARG A 549 -40.91 -24.23 -12.94
CA ARG A 549 -39.97 -25.10 -13.69
C ARG A 549 -40.51 -26.50 -14.03
N ASP A 550 -41.29 -27.11 -13.15
CA ASP A 550 -41.87 -28.46 -13.37
C ASP A 550 -43.13 -28.44 -14.26
N ARG A 551 -43.51 -27.27 -14.79
CA ARG A 551 -44.73 -27.08 -15.60
C ARG A 551 -44.46 -26.58 -17.01
N SER A 552 -43.18 -26.43 -17.40
CA SER A 552 -42.79 -26.09 -18.77
C SER A 552 -42.24 -27.32 -19.50
N VAL A 553 -42.81 -27.60 -20.68
CA VAL A 553 -42.18 -28.50 -21.66
C VAL A 553 -41.01 -27.74 -22.30
N GLU A 554 -39.87 -28.42 -22.38
CA GLU A 554 -38.61 -28.05 -23.05
C GLU A 554 -37.64 -27.09 -22.34
N GLY A 555 -36.42 -27.60 -22.17
CA GLY A 555 -35.27 -26.88 -21.64
C GLY A 555 -34.73 -25.85 -22.64
N SER A 556 -35.04 -24.58 -22.41
CA SER A 556 -34.39 -23.43 -23.04
C SER A 556 -34.48 -22.20 -22.13
N VAL A 557 -33.53 -21.29 -22.33
CA VAL A 557 -33.21 -20.06 -21.60
C VAL A 557 -34.38 -19.07 -21.62
N ILE A 558 -34.61 -18.40 -20.47
CA ILE A 558 -35.40 -17.17 -20.27
C ILE A 558 -36.61 -17.04 -21.23
N THR A 559 -37.71 -17.68 -20.87
CA THR A 559 -38.99 -17.54 -21.58
C THR A 559 -39.56 -16.12 -21.45
N ASP A 560 -40.40 -15.73 -22.42
CA ASP A 560 -41.25 -14.55 -22.32
C ASP A 560 -42.22 -14.68 -21.14
N GLY A 561 -42.42 -13.59 -20.40
CA GLY A 561 -43.28 -13.52 -19.23
C GLY A 561 -44.04 -12.19 -19.12
N PRO A 562 -44.99 -12.08 -18.18
CA PRO A 562 -45.76 -10.86 -18.00
C PRO A 562 -44.89 -9.63 -17.64
N GLU A 563 -43.71 -9.85 -17.06
CA GLU A 563 -42.69 -8.82 -16.87
C GLU A 563 -42.20 -8.18 -18.18
N ASP A 564 -42.21 -8.93 -19.30
CA ASP A 564 -41.80 -8.42 -20.61
C ASP A 564 -42.86 -7.52 -21.24
N LEU A 565 -44.14 -7.77 -20.96
CA LEU A 565 -45.22 -6.87 -21.37
C LEU A 565 -45.04 -5.51 -20.71
N ILE A 566 -44.74 -5.49 -19.41
CA ILE A 566 -44.45 -4.24 -18.68
C ILE A 566 -43.18 -3.58 -19.22
N ALA A 567 -42.15 -4.35 -19.57
CA ALA A 567 -40.95 -3.82 -20.21
C ALA A 567 -41.23 -3.18 -21.59
N ARG A 568 -42.09 -3.78 -22.41
CA ARG A 568 -42.51 -3.25 -23.73
C ARG A 568 -43.20 -1.89 -23.63
N VAL A 569 -44.04 -1.70 -22.61
CA VAL A 569 -44.81 -0.46 -22.38
C VAL A 569 -44.18 0.47 -21.34
N SER A 570 -42.95 0.21 -20.90
CA SER A 570 -42.25 0.96 -19.85
C SER A 570 -42.22 2.47 -20.09
N GLN A 571 -42.20 2.91 -21.36
CA GLN A 571 -42.19 4.32 -21.77
C GLN A 571 -43.47 5.10 -21.40
N VAL A 572 -44.60 4.41 -21.20
CA VAL A 572 -45.89 5.05 -20.83
C VAL A 572 -46.22 4.91 -19.35
N ILE A 573 -45.32 4.32 -18.56
CA ILE A 573 -45.47 4.09 -17.12
C ILE A 573 -44.50 5.01 -16.37
N ARG A 574 -44.91 5.57 -15.22
CA ARG A 574 -43.99 6.35 -14.37
C ARG A 574 -42.86 5.44 -13.88
N SER A 575 -41.61 5.89 -14.01
CA SER A 575 -40.41 5.10 -13.66
C SER A 575 -40.46 4.41 -12.30
N LYS A 576 -40.99 5.09 -11.27
CA LYS A 576 -41.16 4.57 -9.90
C LYS A 576 -42.19 3.45 -9.74
N ASP A 577 -43.09 3.27 -10.71
CA ASP A 577 -44.19 2.31 -10.66
C ASP A 577 -43.88 1.04 -11.48
N ILE A 578 -42.86 1.07 -12.36
CA ILE A 578 -42.55 -0.03 -13.29
C ILE A 578 -42.19 -1.32 -12.52
N ALA A 579 -41.26 -1.24 -11.56
CA ALA A 579 -40.84 -2.40 -10.77
C ALA A 579 -42.02 -3.02 -9.99
N ARG A 580 -42.86 -2.18 -9.39
CA ARG A 580 -44.05 -2.63 -8.64
C ARG A 580 -45.07 -3.33 -9.53
N LEU A 581 -45.28 -2.80 -10.74
CA LEU A 581 -46.16 -3.43 -11.72
C LEU A 581 -45.60 -4.77 -12.20
N MET A 582 -44.28 -4.87 -12.44
CA MET A 582 -43.63 -6.14 -12.77
C MET A 582 -43.81 -7.19 -11.65
N PHE A 583 -43.60 -6.80 -10.39
CA PHE A 583 -43.86 -7.66 -9.23
C PHE A 583 -45.32 -8.14 -9.22
N SER A 584 -46.27 -7.22 -9.36
CA SER A 584 -47.71 -7.55 -9.32
C SER A 584 -48.11 -8.55 -10.40
N VAL A 585 -47.69 -8.34 -11.66
CA VAL A 585 -48.10 -9.23 -12.76
C VAL A 585 -47.46 -10.62 -12.66
N VAL A 586 -46.21 -10.71 -12.20
CA VAL A 586 -45.50 -11.99 -12.04
C VAL A 586 -46.05 -12.78 -10.85
N LEU A 587 -46.26 -12.13 -9.71
CA LEU A 587 -46.82 -12.78 -8.52
C LEU A 587 -48.27 -13.24 -8.74
N ASN A 588 -49.07 -12.44 -9.45
CA ASN A 588 -50.42 -12.84 -9.85
C ASN A 588 -50.39 -14.08 -10.76
N GLN A 589 -49.47 -14.14 -11.73
CA GLN A 589 -49.32 -15.31 -12.59
C GLN A 589 -48.92 -16.56 -11.78
N ILE A 590 -47.99 -16.43 -10.85
CA ILE A 590 -47.57 -17.53 -9.96
C ILE A 590 -48.73 -18.00 -9.09
N SER A 591 -49.49 -17.07 -8.50
CA SER A 591 -50.67 -17.37 -7.69
C SER A 591 -51.74 -18.11 -8.50
N LEU A 592 -52.07 -17.64 -9.71
CA LEU A 592 -53.02 -18.29 -10.61
C LEU A 592 -52.57 -19.68 -11.03
N ALA A 593 -51.27 -19.87 -11.28
CA ALA A 593 -50.73 -21.20 -11.59
C ALA A 593 -50.92 -22.16 -10.40
N ASN A 594 -50.75 -21.70 -9.17
CA ASN A 594 -50.82 -22.54 -7.97
C ASN A 594 -52.25 -22.82 -7.47
N HIS A 595 -53.26 -22.09 -7.95
CA HIS A 595 -54.68 -22.28 -7.60
C HIS A 595 -55.54 -22.58 -8.84
N ARG A 596 -55.50 -23.85 -9.33
CA ARG A 596 -56.20 -24.30 -10.56
C ARG A 596 -57.74 -24.35 -10.47
N ASP A 597 -58.32 -24.14 -9.29
CA ASP A 597 -59.78 -24.16 -9.10
C ASP A 597 -60.46 -22.85 -9.51
N PHE A 598 -59.69 -21.81 -9.81
CA PHE A 598 -60.20 -20.58 -10.44
C PHE A 598 -60.16 -20.73 -11.97
N GLY A 599 -61.25 -21.27 -12.53
CA GLY A 599 -61.44 -21.41 -13.98
C GLY A 599 -61.51 -20.06 -14.70
N LEU A 600 -60.37 -19.55 -15.16
CA LEU A 600 -60.29 -18.51 -16.19
C LEU A 600 -59.35 -18.99 -17.29
N TYR A 601 -59.93 -19.51 -18.37
CA TYR A 601 -59.21 -19.80 -19.61
C TYR A 601 -58.70 -18.49 -20.24
N PRO A 602 -57.45 -18.43 -20.75
CA PRO A 602 -56.97 -17.29 -21.51
C PRO A 602 -57.47 -17.39 -22.96
N GLY A 603 -58.63 -16.79 -23.23
CA GLY A 603 -58.94 -16.33 -24.58
C GLY A 603 -58.18 -15.04 -24.85
N ALA A 604 -57.43 -14.98 -25.95
CA ALA A 604 -56.64 -13.82 -26.38
C ALA A 604 -57.40 -12.50 -26.13
N ILE A 605 -56.85 -11.65 -25.27
CA ILE A 605 -57.51 -10.42 -24.85
C ILE A 605 -57.25 -9.33 -25.91
N PRO A 606 -58.29 -8.80 -26.59
CA PRO A 606 -58.15 -7.66 -27.50
C PRO A 606 -57.92 -6.34 -26.74
N ASN A 607 -57.37 -5.35 -27.43
CA ASN A 607 -56.91 -4.03 -26.92
C ASN A 607 -57.90 -3.22 -26.07
N ASP A 608 -59.19 -3.57 -26.00
CA ASP A 608 -60.19 -2.85 -25.20
C ASP A 608 -60.20 -3.21 -23.69
N SER A 609 -59.39 -4.18 -23.23
CA SER A 609 -59.37 -4.61 -21.82
C SER A 609 -58.49 -3.78 -20.87
N MET A 610 -57.76 -2.77 -21.35
CA MET A 610 -56.98 -1.88 -20.47
C MET A 610 -57.86 -1.14 -19.44
N ARG A 611 -59.13 -0.83 -19.78
CA ARG A 611 -60.08 -0.21 -18.83
C ARG A 611 -60.52 -1.13 -17.69
N ASN A 612 -60.59 -2.44 -17.92
CA ASN A 612 -61.05 -3.39 -16.91
C ASN A 612 -59.94 -3.73 -15.90
N ILE A 613 -58.67 -3.77 -16.33
CA ILE A 613 -57.51 -3.95 -15.45
C ILE A 613 -57.36 -2.75 -14.50
N PHE A 614 -57.51 -1.51 -15.00
CA PHE A 614 -57.50 -0.31 -14.15
C PHE A 614 -58.64 -0.27 -13.12
N ARG A 615 -59.80 -0.89 -13.43
CA ARG A 615 -60.95 -0.95 -12.55
C ARG A 615 -60.79 -1.98 -11.43
N SER A 616 -60.21 -3.15 -11.72
CA SER A 616 -59.86 -4.17 -10.70
C SER A 616 -58.71 -3.73 -9.79
N ILE A 617 -57.73 -2.97 -10.30
CA ILE A 617 -56.63 -2.42 -9.48
C ILE A 617 -57.16 -1.39 -8.45
N ASN A 618 -58.14 -0.56 -8.83
CA ASN A 618 -58.74 0.44 -7.94
C ASN A 618 -59.59 -0.19 -6.80
N GLU A 619 -60.27 -1.30 -7.05
CA GLU A 619 -61.05 -2.02 -6.01
C GLU A 619 -60.15 -2.72 -4.98
N VAL A 620 -59.02 -3.26 -5.42
CA VAL A 620 -58.01 -3.88 -4.52
C VAL A 620 -57.29 -2.81 -3.70
N GLU A 621 -56.96 -1.66 -4.30
CA GLU A 621 -56.35 -0.52 -3.59
C GLU A 621 -57.30 0.11 -2.55
N GLN A 622 -58.61 0.16 -2.82
CA GLN A 622 -59.60 0.64 -1.84
C GLN A 622 -59.79 -0.31 -0.66
N LYS A 623 -59.81 -1.64 -0.90
CA LYS A 623 -59.91 -2.63 0.19
C LYS A 623 -58.63 -2.67 1.05
N ALA A 624 -57.46 -2.47 0.43
CA ALA A 624 -56.19 -2.36 1.15
C ALA A 624 -56.06 -1.06 1.97
N ARG A 625 -56.66 0.07 1.52
CA ARG A 625 -56.75 1.30 2.33
C ARG A 625 -57.66 1.15 3.55
N LEU A 626 -58.77 0.43 3.42
CA LEU A 626 -59.70 0.15 4.52
C LEU A 626 -59.05 -0.71 5.63
N LEU A 627 -58.14 -1.61 5.27
CA LEU A 627 -57.35 -2.41 6.22
C LEU A 627 -56.23 -1.58 6.88
N ARG A 628 -55.60 -0.68 6.11
CA ARG A 628 -54.52 0.22 6.55
C ARG A 628 -54.97 1.28 7.56
N ASP A 629 -56.20 1.79 7.42
CA ASP A 629 -56.74 2.78 8.35
C ASP A 629 -57.12 2.18 9.72
N LYS A 630 -57.26 0.85 9.82
CA LYS A 630 -57.47 0.14 11.10
C LYS A 630 -56.19 -0.13 11.91
N LEU A 631 -55.01 -0.02 11.29
CA LEU A 631 -53.71 -0.33 11.91
C LEU A 631 -52.91 0.92 12.34
N ARG A 632 -53.54 2.10 12.34
CA ARG A 632 -52.92 3.38 12.75
C ARG A 632 -53.26 3.73 14.20
N THR A 633 -52.66 3.05 15.17
CA THR A 633 -52.49 3.59 16.53
C THR A 633 -51.03 4.02 16.73
N PRO A 634 -50.74 5.26 17.19
CA PRO A 634 -49.45 5.89 16.96
C PRO A 634 -48.56 5.95 18.21
N SER A 635 -48.10 4.82 18.72
CA SER A 635 -47.07 4.79 19.79
C SER A 635 -45.85 3.92 19.51
N TYR A 636 -45.86 3.04 18.51
CA TYR A 636 -44.75 2.10 18.28
C TYR A 636 -43.48 2.71 17.60
N PRO A 637 -43.58 3.61 16.61
CA PRO A 637 -42.39 4.10 15.89
C PRO A 637 -41.48 5.02 16.71
N LYS A 638 -42.03 5.70 17.73
CA LYS A 638 -41.27 6.66 18.56
C LYS A 638 -40.47 5.93 19.67
N THR A 639 -41.03 4.85 20.20
CA THR A 639 -40.38 3.97 21.19
C THR A 639 -39.24 3.16 20.55
N PHE A 640 -39.32 2.84 19.26
CA PHE A 640 -38.30 2.07 18.54
C PHE A 640 -37.00 2.85 18.26
N ALA A 641 -37.10 4.17 17.99
CA ALA A 641 -35.94 5.00 17.67
C ALA A 641 -35.13 5.43 18.92
N ASP A 642 -35.79 5.61 20.06
CA ASP A 642 -35.17 6.13 21.29
C ASP A 642 -34.55 5.02 22.19
N LEU A 643 -34.95 3.75 22.04
CA LEU A 643 -34.47 2.62 22.88
C LEU A 643 -33.29 1.83 22.30
N PHE A 644 -33.02 1.88 20.99
CA PHE A 644 -32.09 0.95 20.32
C PHE A 644 -30.88 1.60 19.64
N LEU A 645 -30.61 2.88 19.89
CA LEU A 645 -29.39 3.54 19.43
C LEU A 645 -28.63 4.18 20.60
N PRO A 646 -27.81 3.43 21.37
CA PRO A 646 -26.71 4.04 22.07
C PRO A 646 -25.68 4.47 21.03
N LYS A 647 -25.42 5.78 20.92
CA LYS A 647 -24.24 6.29 20.22
C LYS A 647 -22.99 5.72 20.90
N GLY A 648 -22.42 4.65 20.35
CA GLY A 648 -21.08 4.15 20.74
C GLY A 648 -20.95 2.68 21.16
N ALA A 649 -21.98 1.82 21.03
CA ALA A 649 -21.84 0.41 21.40
C ALA A 649 -21.34 -0.48 20.24
N MET A 650 -20.02 -0.68 20.22
CA MET A 650 -19.25 -1.77 19.60
C MET A 650 -18.64 -1.65 18.19
N ILE A 651 -17.49 -2.34 18.10
CA ILE A 651 -16.29 -2.10 17.30
C ILE A 651 -16.41 -2.75 15.93
N ARG A 652 -16.16 -1.99 14.85
CA ARG A 652 -15.91 -2.56 13.51
C ARG A 652 -14.62 -3.37 13.55
N HIS A 653 -14.71 -4.68 13.53
CA HIS A 653 -13.57 -5.57 13.37
C HIS A 653 -12.90 -5.37 12.00
N PRO A 654 -11.59 -5.07 11.93
CA PRO A 654 -10.92 -4.61 10.71
C PRO A 654 -10.72 -5.70 9.64
N PHE A 655 -10.98 -6.97 9.97
CA PHE A 655 -10.80 -8.12 9.07
C PHE A 655 -12.09 -8.64 8.42
N TRP A 656 -13.21 -7.92 8.54
CA TRP A 656 -14.49 -8.28 7.94
C TRP A 656 -14.87 -7.31 6.83
N SER A 657 -15.34 -7.84 5.71
CA SER A 657 -15.97 -7.09 4.62
C SER A 657 -17.26 -6.40 5.09
N GLU A 658 -17.77 -5.42 4.34
CA GLU A 658 -19.07 -4.79 4.66
C GLU A 658 -20.22 -5.80 4.65
N GLU A 659 -20.14 -6.84 3.82
CA GLU A 659 -21.11 -7.95 3.81
C GLU A 659 -20.99 -8.85 5.04
N GLU A 660 -19.77 -9.15 5.50
CA GLU A 660 -19.53 -9.89 6.75
C GLU A 660 -19.86 -9.05 8.00
N HIS A 661 -19.70 -7.73 7.93
CA HIS A 661 -20.17 -6.79 8.95
C HIS A 661 -21.69 -6.78 9.01
N ILE A 662 -22.38 -6.69 7.88
CA ILE A 662 -23.85 -6.77 7.80
C ILE A 662 -24.33 -8.15 8.29
N GLU A 663 -23.64 -9.23 7.93
CA GLU A 663 -23.94 -10.58 8.38
C GLU A 663 -23.75 -10.73 9.89
N MET A 664 -22.64 -10.27 10.45
CA MET A 664 -22.37 -10.33 11.90
C MET A 664 -23.24 -9.38 12.71
N HIS A 665 -23.58 -8.20 12.16
CA HIS A 665 -24.54 -7.25 12.73
C HIS A 665 -25.93 -7.88 12.79
N THR A 666 -26.34 -8.56 11.73
CA THR A 666 -27.60 -9.31 11.68
C THR A 666 -27.56 -10.49 12.66
N ARG A 667 -26.48 -11.27 12.72
CA ARG A 667 -26.32 -12.39 13.67
C ARG A 667 -26.31 -11.94 15.13
N PHE A 668 -25.63 -10.85 15.47
CA PHE A 668 -25.55 -10.33 16.84
C PHE A 668 -26.90 -9.80 17.31
N HIS A 669 -27.60 -9.02 16.48
CA HIS A 669 -28.94 -8.51 16.82
C HIS A 669 -30.00 -9.62 16.87
N THR A 670 -29.93 -10.61 15.98
CA THR A 670 -30.85 -11.77 15.99
C THR A 670 -30.59 -12.71 17.18
N ARG A 671 -29.41 -12.65 17.83
CA ARG A 671 -29.12 -13.44 19.04
C ARG A 671 -29.37 -12.66 20.34
N ALA A 672 -29.01 -11.38 20.39
CA ALA A 672 -29.06 -10.58 21.62
C ALA A 672 -30.44 -9.96 21.89
N VAL A 673 -31.22 -9.65 20.84
CA VAL A 673 -32.53 -8.98 20.98
C VAL A 673 -33.68 -9.98 20.94
N PHE A 674 -33.47 -11.16 20.37
CA PHE A 674 -34.54 -12.13 20.11
C PHE A 674 -35.05 -12.83 21.38
N GLU A 675 -34.18 -13.15 22.35
CA GLU A 675 -34.63 -13.67 23.66
C GLU A 675 -35.41 -12.61 24.45
N GLY A 676 -35.02 -11.33 24.36
CA GLY A 676 -35.75 -10.22 24.97
C GLY A 676 -37.10 -9.94 24.30
N LEU A 677 -37.20 -10.13 22.98
CA LEU A 677 -38.45 -9.99 22.23
C LEU A 677 -39.45 -11.12 22.58
N ILE A 678 -38.94 -12.36 22.71
CA ILE A 678 -39.72 -13.52 23.14
C ILE A 678 -40.19 -13.38 24.59
N ALA A 679 -39.36 -12.84 25.50
CA ALA A 679 -39.72 -12.60 26.89
C ALA A 679 -40.82 -11.53 27.02
N LYS A 680 -40.73 -10.45 26.24
CA LYS A 680 -41.70 -9.35 26.27
C LYS A 680 -43.05 -9.72 25.65
N LEU A 681 -43.03 -10.54 24.59
CA LEU A 681 -44.26 -11.10 24.00
C LEU A 681 -44.93 -12.12 24.93
N LYS A 682 -44.16 -12.81 25.80
CA LYS A 682 -44.72 -13.69 26.84
C LYS A 682 -45.30 -12.93 28.03
N GLU A 683 -44.69 -11.82 28.45
CA GLU A 683 -45.26 -10.93 29.48
C GLU A 683 -46.55 -10.26 28.98
N GLU A 684 -46.61 -9.83 27.71
CA GLU A 684 -47.84 -9.28 27.11
C GLU A 684 -48.94 -10.35 26.90
N GLU A 685 -48.59 -11.63 26.71
CA GLU A 685 -49.57 -12.74 26.69
C GLU A 685 -50.02 -13.17 28.10
N GLU A 686 -49.23 -12.95 29.17
CA GLU A 686 -49.63 -13.23 30.56
C GLU A 686 -50.52 -12.11 31.13
N ASP A 687 -50.28 -10.84 30.79
CA ASP A 687 -51.13 -9.72 31.21
C ASP A 687 -52.52 -9.73 30.53
N ASP A 688 -52.63 -10.27 29.30
CA ASP A 688 -53.92 -10.45 28.58
C ASP A 688 -54.72 -11.70 29.07
N LEU A 689 -54.17 -12.48 30.01
CA LEU A 689 -54.84 -13.64 30.62
C LEU A 689 -55.35 -13.38 32.05
N ASP A 690 -54.99 -12.27 32.67
CA ASP A 690 -55.42 -11.85 34.03
C ASP A 690 -56.37 -10.60 34.04
N GLU A 691 -56.80 -10.08 32.86
CA GLU A 691 -57.99 -9.22 32.69
C GLU A 691 -59.19 -9.99 32.12
#